data_AF-A0A0F3IKF2-F1
#
_entry.id   AF-A0A0F3IKF2-F1
#
_cell.length_a   1.000
_cell.length_b   1.000
_cell.length_c   1.000
_cell.angle_alpha   90.00
_cell.angle_beta   90.00
_cell.angle_gamma   90.00
#
_symmetry.space_group_name_H-M   'P 1'
#
loop_
_entity.id
_entity.type
_entity.pdbx_description
1 polymer ?
#
loop_
_entity_poly.entity_id
_entity_poly.type
_entity_poly.pdbx_seq_one_letter_code
_entity_poly.pdbx_strand_id
1 'polypeptide(L)'
;MATDRPQLLSESLYAHRTEKPFNDAPYFDNNYPETVWHKLLLSMGVENPGLLNTGYGFSDCRYDSALTILQQIRQELGESSSYEKLWAKNQDAVFSSCDNRKRDAVIPKAIDVSEKLPKRAGSDFLYQLASWHFYRHEYDKALALYQQVEHDTKAPLQAFAAYMTLRCLKNMAHADEAYEKIDQIQANPTLKSVHDIAANYKFIIMNSNGWTHTYITPELATKHFRWLMTIINVSPLNSTDLRLAIHDYFDALEQLDRFFPLYHPESQSVDWWLTDESIGVSTRMQAVKALASNNEIVDWLQAKWAYNVFNHDWLWALHQNDAAYWQQNKNIVEHAWQRWQQNQAGEWLQIAIQRVHPNDPRAQAVIKIASPYLTKQWQGETKEYREWLFELWKHLIRLQLGLKHYSDVIALIEQYPNFREVFPTKRISMDYYEYASSLEQGLRWLVYTGEIDQARRLLSAILKQYPYGFRNWRVLLAANWPETVATYYDAKEFSGYFSEYIGNRDDLWQYMVNLLPANQFFSLASDPHLPEIYKAYLARAALTRAFLLNADDGLIDRFAVLVAKYHPAIREPLLTSISQHQSSDYVDFMLRMPRFRPIPFTMELALSTPETLDLTAIDVYNHKDNNWWCQFDSEALENKVYQAAKIIPYSDKIFLADENSDELAPFINRQKDFLMHHPYHQLIDKDEINKLEAIPDAPEYLTQSVIAREIDLPIKWVFWLSEASKNQHAANLHRAIRTTRYGCVGHAASSQRAFNILHKQYGNTIWAKATPYWFEHGGANSRKSMFLKSIRCKQKNCQKSVN
;
A
#
# COMPACT_ATOMS: atom_id res chain seq x y z
N MET A 1 -23.64 29.63 2.21
CA MET A 1 -24.37 28.36 2.32
C MET A 1 -25.81 28.58 1.88
N ALA A 2 -26.36 27.67 1.08
CA ALA A 2 -27.74 27.68 0.62
C ALA A 2 -28.70 27.46 1.81
N THR A 3 -29.83 28.18 1.82
CA THR A 3 -30.80 28.13 2.92
C THR A 3 -31.68 26.88 2.94
N ASP A 4 -31.61 26.05 1.90
CA ASP A 4 -32.46 24.87 1.67
C ASP A 4 -31.65 23.55 1.63
N ARG A 5 -30.50 23.50 2.33
CA ARG A 5 -29.69 22.28 2.45
C ARG A 5 -29.82 21.66 3.84
N PRO A 6 -29.70 20.32 3.99
CA PRO A 6 -29.76 19.69 5.30
C PRO A 6 -28.57 20.11 6.16
N GLN A 7 -28.78 20.11 7.47
CA GLN A 7 -27.69 20.23 8.44
C GLN A 7 -26.89 18.93 8.45
N LEU A 8 -25.57 19.06 8.55
CA LEU A 8 -24.64 17.95 8.59
C LEU A 8 -23.94 17.86 9.96
N LEU A 9 -24.08 16.71 10.64
CA LEU A 9 -23.30 16.35 11.83
C LEU A 9 -21.79 16.38 11.58
N SER A 10 -21.37 16.04 10.36
CA SER A 10 -19.97 16.04 9.94
C SER A 10 -19.37 17.45 9.87
N GLU A 11 -20.17 18.47 9.53
CA GLU A 11 -19.73 19.86 9.50
C GLU A 11 -19.42 20.38 10.89
N SER A 12 -20.27 20.10 11.88
CA SER A 12 -19.98 20.43 13.27
C SER A 12 -18.81 19.59 13.80
N LEU A 13 -18.77 18.31 13.44
CA LEU A 13 -17.72 17.41 13.90
C LEU A 13 -16.34 17.80 13.36
N TYR A 14 -16.21 18.22 12.09
CA TYR A 14 -14.93 18.40 11.39
C TYR A 14 -14.59 19.84 10.97
N ALA A 15 -15.35 20.83 11.43
CA ALA A 15 -15.16 22.26 11.11
C ALA A 15 -13.70 22.77 11.21
N HIS A 16 -12.88 22.12 12.04
CA HIS A 16 -11.53 22.55 12.38
C HIS A 16 -10.42 21.81 11.62
N ARG A 17 -10.74 20.88 10.71
CA ARG A 17 -9.73 20.11 9.93
C ARG A 17 -8.91 20.96 8.97
N THR A 18 -9.40 22.12 8.54
CA THR A 18 -8.65 23.06 7.69
C THR A 18 -7.54 23.79 8.45
N GLU A 19 -7.62 23.80 9.78
CA GLU A 19 -6.63 24.34 10.70
C GLU A 19 -5.71 23.19 11.13
N LYS A 20 -4.90 22.68 10.18
CA LYS A 20 -3.79 21.81 10.57
C LYS A 20 -3.01 22.51 11.69
N PRO A 21 -2.60 21.80 12.76
CA PRO A 21 -1.59 22.35 13.65
C PRO A 21 -0.39 22.70 12.77
N PHE A 22 0.17 23.88 13.00
CA PHE A 22 1.44 24.32 12.43
C PHE A 22 2.40 23.12 12.37
N ASN A 23 2.57 22.54 11.18
CA ASN A 23 3.68 21.63 10.88
C ASN A 23 5.03 22.38 10.91
N ASP A 24 4.99 23.67 11.24
CA ASP A 24 6.12 24.48 11.69
C ASP A 24 6.17 24.55 13.23
N ALA A 25 5.96 23.43 13.93
CA ALA A 25 6.70 23.26 15.16
C ALA A 25 8.17 23.24 14.72
N PRO A 26 9.00 24.23 15.09
CA PRO A 26 10.38 24.24 14.68
C PRO A 26 10.99 22.93 15.13
N TYR A 27 11.47 22.15 14.16
CA TYR A 27 12.45 21.12 14.38
C TYR A 27 13.56 21.73 15.25
N PHE A 28 13.65 21.25 16.49
CA PHE A 28 14.78 21.38 17.41
C PHE A 28 15.48 22.75 17.45
N ASP A 29 15.01 23.62 18.34
CA ASP A 29 15.93 24.63 18.88
C ASP A 29 16.86 23.93 19.89
N ASN A 30 18.10 23.71 19.47
CA ASN A 30 19.16 22.91 20.10
C ASN A 30 19.74 23.59 21.36
N ASN A 31 18.91 23.91 22.35
CA ASN A 31 19.42 24.10 23.70
C ASN A 31 19.18 22.81 24.47
N TYR A 32 20.21 21.99 24.59
CA TYR A 32 20.19 20.73 25.33
C TYR A 32 20.27 21.01 26.84
N PRO A 33 19.16 21.05 27.61
CA PRO A 33 19.16 21.35 29.05
C PRO A 33 20.03 20.39 29.86
N GLU A 34 20.28 19.17 29.38
CA GLU A 34 21.23 18.22 29.95
C GLU A 34 22.68 18.75 29.95
N THR A 35 23.07 19.50 28.91
CA THR A 35 24.40 20.11 28.80
C THR A 35 24.54 21.26 29.80
N VAL A 36 23.48 22.06 29.96
CA VAL A 36 23.43 23.14 30.94
C VAL A 36 23.51 22.59 32.36
N TRP A 37 22.74 21.53 32.65
CA TRP A 37 22.76 20.82 33.93
C TRP A 37 24.16 20.28 34.27
N HIS A 38 24.82 19.61 33.32
CA HIS A 38 26.15 19.05 33.53
C HIS A 38 27.22 20.12 33.82
N LYS A 39 27.22 21.23 33.06
CA LYS A 39 28.12 22.37 33.30
C LYS A 39 27.90 22.99 34.69
N LEU A 40 26.65 23.06 35.11
CA LEU A 40 26.28 23.61 36.41
C LEU A 40 26.78 22.72 37.57
N LEU A 41 26.68 21.39 37.47
CA LEU A 41 27.25 20.47 38.47
C LEU A 41 28.77 20.60 38.60
N LEU A 42 29.49 20.76 37.47
CA LEU A 42 30.92 21.01 37.48
C LEU A 42 31.26 22.33 38.18
N SER A 43 30.51 23.40 37.90
CA SER A 43 30.70 24.70 38.55
C SER A 43 30.51 24.67 40.08
N MET A 44 29.67 23.76 40.58
CA MET A 44 29.46 23.53 42.01
C MET A 44 30.51 22.63 42.68
N GLY A 45 31.47 22.11 41.90
CA GLY A 45 32.45 21.15 42.38
C GLY A 45 31.81 19.82 42.82
N VAL A 46 30.83 19.32 42.06
CA VAL A 46 30.32 17.96 42.21
C VAL A 46 31.27 17.01 41.46
N GLU A 47 31.91 16.10 42.19
CA GLU A 47 32.87 15.14 41.62
C GLU A 47 32.16 14.06 40.78
N ASN A 48 32.70 13.75 39.60
CA ASN A 48 32.18 12.74 38.66
C ASN A 48 30.68 12.88 38.30
N PRO A 49 30.24 14.02 37.71
CA PRO A 49 28.92 14.05 37.07
C PRO A 49 28.86 13.00 35.95
N GLY A 50 27.74 12.30 35.81
CA GLY A 50 27.61 11.23 34.81
C GLY A 50 27.91 11.72 33.39
N LEU A 51 28.53 10.87 32.56
CA LEU A 51 28.83 11.22 31.16
C LEU A 51 27.52 11.51 30.41
N LEU A 52 27.52 12.56 29.58
CA LEU A 52 26.40 12.88 28.70
C LEU A 52 26.20 11.73 27.71
N ASN A 53 24.98 11.20 27.61
CA ASN A 53 24.63 10.27 26.55
C ASN A 53 24.54 11.07 25.23
N THR A 54 25.55 10.95 24.36
CA THR A 54 25.62 11.64 23.06
C THR A 54 24.89 10.89 21.94
N GLY A 55 24.16 9.82 22.26
CA GLY A 55 23.36 9.10 21.28
C GLY A 55 22.17 9.93 20.79
N TYR A 56 21.82 9.77 19.51
CA TYR A 56 20.66 10.36 18.82
C TYR A 56 19.27 9.96 19.40
N GLY A 57 19.19 9.56 20.67
CA GLY A 57 17.94 9.27 21.37
C GLY A 57 17.56 10.41 22.31
N PHE A 58 16.33 10.91 22.20
CA PHE A 58 15.77 11.83 23.19
C PHE A 58 15.82 11.17 24.56
N SER A 59 16.43 11.84 25.53
CA SER A 59 16.33 11.45 26.94
C SER A 59 14.95 11.88 27.45
N ASP A 60 14.15 10.94 27.97
CA ASP A 60 12.86 11.24 28.61
C ASP A 60 13.01 11.98 29.97
N CYS A 61 14.25 12.33 30.36
CA CYS A 61 14.56 12.98 31.62
C CYS A 61 14.29 14.50 31.55
N ARG A 62 13.49 15.00 32.49
CA ARG A 62 13.07 16.42 32.58
C ARG A 62 14.15 17.33 33.19
N TYR A 63 15.25 17.53 32.46
CA TYR A 63 16.35 18.42 32.87
C TYR A 63 15.92 19.89 33.01
N ASP A 64 14.99 20.34 32.17
CA ASP A 64 14.36 21.67 32.20
C ASP A 64 13.75 21.99 33.57
N SER A 65 12.94 21.07 34.11
CA SER A 65 12.23 21.27 35.37
C SER A 65 13.20 21.35 36.56
N ALA A 66 14.27 20.55 36.52
CA ALA A 66 15.29 20.58 37.57
C ALA A 66 16.08 21.91 37.57
N LEU A 67 16.37 22.47 36.39
CA LEU A 67 17.01 23.78 36.27
C LEU A 67 16.13 24.89 36.86
N THR A 68 14.82 24.86 36.62
CA THR A 68 13.87 25.82 37.20
C THR A 68 13.83 25.72 38.73
N ILE A 69 13.76 24.50 39.28
CA ILE A 69 13.75 24.31 40.75
C ILE A 69 15.06 24.82 41.38
N LEU A 70 16.19 24.58 40.72
CA LEU A 70 17.48 25.07 41.21
C LEU A 70 17.57 26.60 41.19
N GLN A 71 17.04 27.25 40.15
CA GLN A 71 16.94 28.71 40.09
C GLN A 71 16.09 29.25 41.25
N GLN A 72 14.97 28.58 41.57
CA GLN A 72 14.14 28.94 42.72
C GLN A 72 14.90 28.79 44.04
N ILE A 73 15.67 27.72 44.22
CA ILE A 73 16.51 27.52 45.42
C ILE A 73 17.52 28.66 45.57
N ARG A 74 18.17 29.09 44.48
CA ARG A 74 19.10 30.24 44.48
C ARG A 74 18.42 31.55 44.85
N GLN A 75 17.20 31.78 44.36
CA GLN A 75 16.44 32.98 44.68
C GLN A 75 16.01 33.01 46.16
N GLU A 76 15.66 31.86 46.73
CA GLU A 76 15.19 31.76 48.11
C GLU A 76 16.33 31.83 49.14
N LEU A 77 17.50 31.27 48.82
CA LEU A 77 18.57 31.03 49.80
C LEU A 77 19.91 31.72 49.46
N GLY A 78 20.02 32.35 48.29
CA GLY A 78 21.26 32.92 47.76
C GLY A 78 22.08 31.94 46.94
N GLU A 79 22.89 32.47 46.01
CA GLU A 79 23.83 31.69 45.20
C GLU A 79 24.92 31.08 46.11
N SER A 80 25.21 29.79 45.97
CA SER A 80 26.24 29.04 46.73
C SER A 80 25.85 28.56 48.14
N SER A 81 24.55 28.39 48.42
CA SER A 81 24.13 27.72 49.67
C SER A 81 24.60 26.24 49.69
N SER A 82 24.97 25.71 50.87
CA SER A 82 25.34 24.29 51.01
C SER A 82 24.22 23.34 50.57
N TYR A 83 22.97 23.78 50.77
CA TYR A 83 21.77 23.08 50.34
C TYR A 83 21.64 22.94 48.82
N GLU A 84 21.99 23.97 48.06
CA GLU A 84 21.92 23.97 46.59
C GLU A 84 22.74 22.82 45.98
N LYS A 85 24.00 22.70 46.42
CA LYS A 85 24.92 21.66 45.96
C LYS A 85 24.40 20.25 46.29
N LEU A 86 23.80 20.10 47.47
CA LEU A 86 23.25 18.84 47.95
C LEU A 86 22.00 18.42 47.16
N TRP A 87 21.08 19.35 46.95
CA TRP A 87 19.90 19.13 46.12
C TRP A 87 20.29 18.72 44.70
N ALA A 88 21.24 19.43 44.08
CA ALA A 88 21.72 19.13 42.73
C ALA A 88 22.38 17.74 42.64
N LYS A 89 23.13 17.32 43.67
CA LYS A 89 23.73 15.98 43.75
C LYS A 89 22.67 14.87 43.82
N ASN A 90 21.62 15.06 44.64
CA ASN A 90 20.52 14.09 44.71
C ASN A 90 19.72 14.04 43.41
N GLN A 91 19.53 15.17 42.73
CA GLN A 91 18.88 15.20 41.43
C GLN A 91 19.74 14.53 40.33
N ASP A 92 21.07 14.66 40.38
CA ASP A 92 21.99 13.94 39.48
C ASP A 92 21.84 12.41 39.62
N ALA A 93 21.62 11.92 40.84
CA ALA A 93 21.33 10.52 41.12
C ALA A 93 20.00 10.04 40.52
N VAL A 94 18.96 10.87 40.55
CA VAL A 94 17.69 10.59 39.87
C VAL A 94 17.90 10.46 38.36
N PHE A 95 18.57 11.45 37.76
CA PHE A 95 18.85 11.44 36.33
C PHE A 95 19.69 10.25 35.90
N SER A 96 20.65 9.83 36.73
CA SER A 96 21.42 8.61 36.48
C SER A 96 20.60 7.32 36.42
N SER A 97 19.44 7.28 37.06
CA SER A 97 18.49 6.17 36.95
C SER A 97 17.54 6.34 35.76
N CYS A 98 17.34 7.56 35.29
CA CYS A 98 16.45 7.88 34.17
C CYS A 98 17.11 7.66 32.80
N ASP A 99 18.37 8.10 32.62
CA ASP A 99 19.10 7.98 31.35
C ASP A 99 20.16 6.86 31.32
N ASN A 100 20.20 6.05 32.39
CA ASN A 100 21.12 4.93 32.56
C ASN A 100 22.62 5.27 32.47
N ARG A 101 23.02 6.54 32.66
CA ARG A 101 24.43 6.96 32.51
C ARG A 101 25.38 6.46 33.61
N LYS A 102 24.87 5.91 34.71
CA LYS A 102 25.66 5.25 35.77
C LYS A 102 25.07 3.87 36.06
N ARG A 103 25.83 2.79 35.81
CA ARG A 103 25.40 1.39 36.06
C ARG A 103 24.96 1.15 37.51
N ASP A 104 25.55 1.87 38.46
CA ASP A 104 25.24 1.82 39.88
C ASP A 104 24.78 3.21 40.36
N ALA A 105 23.60 3.67 39.91
CA ALA A 105 23.05 4.94 40.34
C ALA A 105 22.91 4.98 41.87
N VAL A 106 23.68 5.86 42.51
CA VAL A 106 23.70 6.02 43.98
C VAL A 106 22.33 6.51 44.45
N ILE A 107 21.76 5.87 45.47
CA ILE A 107 20.49 6.32 46.08
C ILE A 107 20.63 7.77 46.58
N PRO A 108 19.64 8.65 46.34
CA PRO A 108 19.60 9.98 46.95
C PRO A 108 19.82 9.87 48.46
N LYS A 109 20.72 10.67 49.02
CA LYS A 109 21.09 10.58 50.44
C LYS A 109 20.31 11.59 51.26
N ALA A 110 19.70 11.11 52.34
CA ALA A 110 19.13 11.96 53.38
C ALA A 110 20.24 12.73 54.08
N ILE A 111 19.93 13.94 54.54
CA ILE A 111 20.93 14.85 55.13
C ILE A 111 21.18 14.48 56.59
N ASP A 112 22.45 14.51 57.00
CA ASP A 112 22.86 14.41 58.41
C ASP A 112 22.66 15.77 59.11
N VAL A 113 22.02 15.79 60.28
CA VAL A 113 21.25 16.92 60.85
C VAL A 113 22.13 18.06 61.43
N SER A 114 23.37 18.23 60.98
CA SER A 114 24.32 19.19 61.55
C SER A 114 24.25 20.61 60.96
N GLU A 115 23.50 20.83 59.87
CA GLU A 115 23.25 22.16 59.28
C GLU A 115 21.78 22.60 59.39
N LYS A 116 21.52 23.92 59.53
CA LYS A 116 20.15 24.48 59.49
C LYS A 116 19.58 24.37 58.07
N LEU A 117 18.79 23.34 57.82
CA LEU A 117 18.16 23.10 56.52
C LEU A 117 16.97 24.02 56.25
N PRO A 118 16.74 24.40 54.98
CA PRO A 118 15.54 25.13 54.60
C PRO A 118 14.30 24.25 54.76
N LYS A 119 13.13 24.88 54.98
CA LYS A 119 11.86 24.16 55.22
C LYS A 119 11.47 23.19 54.09
N ARG A 120 11.91 23.46 52.85
CA ARG A 120 11.68 22.62 51.65
C ARG A 120 12.52 21.34 51.61
N ALA A 121 13.57 21.22 52.43
CA ALA A 121 14.56 20.15 52.32
C ALA A 121 13.98 18.74 52.46
N GLY A 122 13.04 18.55 53.40
CA GLY A 122 12.40 17.25 53.62
C GLY A 122 11.58 16.79 52.42
N SER A 123 10.72 17.65 51.88
CA SER A 123 9.85 17.34 50.75
C SER A 123 10.61 17.23 49.43
N ASP A 124 11.64 18.06 49.21
CA ASP A 124 12.54 17.93 48.06
C ASP A 124 13.26 16.57 48.05
N PHE A 125 13.79 16.14 49.21
CA PHE A 125 14.44 14.83 49.33
C PHE A 125 13.48 13.66 49.04
N LEU A 126 12.28 13.69 49.63
CA LEU A 126 11.26 12.66 49.39
C LEU A 126 10.86 12.59 47.91
N TYR A 127 10.72 13.74 47.25
CA TYR A 127 10.39 13.80 45.82
C TYR A 127 11.51 13.21 44.95
N GLN A 128 12.77 13.52 45.27
CA GLN A 128 13.94 12.97 44.56
C GLN A 128 14.05 11.46 44.77
N LEU A 129 13.87 10.97 46.00
CA LEU A 129 13.89 9.54 46.31
C LEU A 129 12.75 8.80 45.59
N ALA A 130 11.54 9.37 45.59
CA ALA A 130 10.40 8.83 44.85
C ALA A 130 10.71 8.73 43.35
N SER A 131 11.28 9.79 42.77
CA SER A 131 11.66 9.84 41.34
C SER A 131 12.74 8.81 41.00
N TRP A 132 13.70 8.60 41.89
CA TRP A 132 14.70 7.56 41.75
C TRP A 132 14.07 6.16 41.69
N HIS A 133 13.13 5.84 42.58
CA HIS A 133 12.39 4.57 42.54
C HIS A 133 11.52 4.46 41.27
N PHE A 134 10.86 5.54 40.86
CA PHE A 134 10.01 5.56 39.67
C PHE A 134 10.76 5.15 38.39
N TYR A 135 11.94 5.74 38.14
CA TYR A 135 12.75 5.42 36.96
C TYR A 135 13.36 4.01 37.00
N ARG A 136 13.37 3.37 38.16
CA ARG A 136 13.77 1.96 38.33
C ARG A 136 12.60 0.99 38.23
N HIS A 137 11.42 1.47 37.86
CA HIS A 137 10.17 0.69 37.81
C HIS A 137 9.70 0.15 39.18
N GLU A 138 10.17 0.75 40.29
CA GLU A 138 9.74 0.42 41.65
C GLU A 138 8.54 1.31 42.04
N TYR A 139 7.43 1.16 41.31
CA TYR A 139 6.30 2.10 41.35
C TYR A 139 5.54 2.13 42.67
N ASP A 140 5.46 1.01 43.38
CA ASP A 140 4.86 0.89 44.71
C ASP A 140 5.58 1.77 45.75
N LYS A 141 6.92 1.73 45.76
CA LYS A 141 7.75 2.56 46.64
C LYS A 141 7.69 4.03 46.24
N ALA A 142 7.74 4.31 44.94
CA ALA A 142 7.64 5.67 44.41
C ALA A 142 6.29 6.30 44.79
N LEU A 143 5.19 5.55 44.65
CA LEU A 143 3.84 5.99 44.98
C LEU A 143 3.71 6.43 46.44
N ALA A 144 4.17 5.60 47.38
CA ALA A 144 4.10 5.91 48.81
C ALA A 144 4.90 7.18 49.19
N LEU A 145 6.02 7.44 48.52
CA LEU A 145 6.85 8.62 48.75
C LEU A 145 6.26 9.88 48.09
N TYR A 146 5.76 9.78 46.85
CA TYR A 146 5.10 10.91 46.19
C TYR A 146 3.83 11.33 46.93
N GLN A 147 3.04 10.39 47.44
CA GLN A 147 1.87 10.70 48.26
C GLN A 147 2.27 11.50 49.51
N GLN A 148 3.38 11.19 50.19
CA GLN A 148 3.83 11.99 51.34
C GLN A 148 4.11 13.45 50.96
N VAL A 149 4.75 13.69 49.82
CA VAL A 149 5.03 15.05 49.32
C VAL A 149 3.75 15.75 48.88
N GLU A 150 2.81 15.02 48.28
CA GLU A 150 1.51 15.56 47.87
C GLU A 150 0.65 16.02 49.07
N HIS A 151 0.68 15.30 50.20
CA HIS A 151 -0.09 15.66 51.40
C HIS A 151 0.55 16.83 52.18
N ASP A 152 1.82 17.17 51.93
CA ASP A 152 2.46 18.35 52.49
C ASP A 152 2.10 19.62 51.69
N THR A 153 1.09 20.35 52.17
CA THR A 153 0.63 21.60 51.55
C THR A 153 1.66 22.73 51.55
N LYS A 154 2.78 22.57 52.28
CA LYS A 154 3.89 23.52 52.28
C LYS A 154 5.02 23.12 51.32
N ALA A 155 4.94 21.94 50.70
CA ALA A 155 5.94 21.47 49.77
C ALA A 155 5.88 22.25 48.44
N PRO A 156 6.98 22.86 47.98
CA PRO A 156 7.00 23.53 46.67
C PRO A 156 6.67 22.60 45.50
N LEU A 157 6.94 21.30 45.66
CA LEU A 157 6.72 20.26 44.64
C LEU A 157 5.40 19.51 44.80
N GLN A 158 4.47 19.98 45.66
CA GLN A 158 3.19 19.31 45.93
C GLN A 158 2.43 18.94 44.64
N ALA A 159 2.29 19.91 43.73
CA ALA A 159 1.58 19.72 42.45
C ALA A 159 2.24 18.66 41.56
N PHE A 160 3.57 18.70 41.42
CA PHE A 160 4.31 17.70 40.66
C PHE A 160 4.26 16.32 41.32
N ALA A 161 4.27 16.25 42.65
CA ALA A 161 4.11 14.99 43.38
C ALA A 161 2.75 14.35 43.10
N ALA A 162 1.66 15.14 43.11
CA ALA A 162 0.33 14.66 42.73
C ALA A 162 0.29 14.11 41.30
N TYR A 163 0.91 14.81 40.34
CA TYR A 163 1.05 14.34 38.96
C TYR A 163 1.90 13.06 38.85
N MET A 164 2.95 12.92 39.67
CA MET A 164 3.75 11.69 39.68
C MET A 164 3.05 10.51 40.37
N THR A 165 2.22 10.75 41.40
CA THR A 165 1.30 9.76 41.98
C THR A 165 0.41 9.16 40.88
N LEU A 166 -0.21 10.02 40.06
CA LEU A 166 -0.99 9.62 38.88
C LEU A 166 -0.18 8.70 37.93
N ARG A 167 1.07 9.08 37.60
CA ARG A 167 1.92 8.28 36.72
C ARG A 167 2.31 6.93 37.33
N CYS A 168 2.50 6.86 38.65
CA CYS A 168 2.75 5.58 39.34
C CYS A 168 1.55 4.65 39.20
N LEU A 169 0.34 5.14 39.50
CA LEU A 169 -0.91 4.37 39.36
C LEU A 169 -1.07 3.80 37.94
N LYS A 170 -0.86 4.63 36.92
CA LYS A 170 -0.90 4.18 35.51
C LYS A 170 0.10 3.06 35.22
N ASN A 171 1.34 3.18 35.69
CA ASN A 171 2.37 2.16 35.41
C ASN A 171 2.20 0.89 36.26
N MET A 172 1.44 0.97 37.35
CA MET A 172 0.96 -0.18 38.12
C MET A 172 -0.28 -0.84 37.51
N ALA A 173 -0.76 -0.37 36.36
CA ALA A 173 -2.00 -0.81 35.70
C ALA A 173 -3.29 -0.55 36.50
N HIS A 174 -3.29 0.47 37.37
CA HIS A 174 -4.46 0.93 38.11
C HIS A 174 -5.14 2.08 37.36
N ALA A 175 -5.74 1.80 36.21
CA ALA A 175 -6.24 2.82 35.28
C ALA A 175 -7.39 3.65 35.87
N ASP A 176 -8.34 3.02 36.58
CA ASP A 176 -9.46 3.71 37.24
C ASP A 176 -8.96 4.70 38.30
N GLU A 177 -8.09 4.26 39.21
CA GLU A 177 -7.49 5.12 40.24
C GLU A 177 -6.68 6.27 39.63
N ALA A 178 -5.93 5.98 38.56
CA ALA A 178 -5.20 7.01 37.81
C ALA A 178 -6.18 8.04 37.22
N TYR A 179 -7.29 7.62 36.62
CA TYR A 179 -8.26 8.53 36.03
C TYR A 179 -8.96 9.39 37.09
N GLU A 180 -9.34 8.80 38.23
CA GLU A 180 -9.88 9.52 39.38
C GLU A 180 -8.88 10.52 39.95
N LYS A 181 -7.61 10.16 39.99
CA LYS A 181 -6.53 11.06 40.43
C LYS A 181 -6.43 12.30 39.56
N ILE A 182 -6.66 12.20 38.26
CA ILE A 182 -6.72 13.37 37.37
C ILE A 182 -7.85 14.31 37.80
N ASP A 183 -9.05 13.77 38.04
CA ASP A 183 -10.19 14.58 38.44
C ASP A 183 -9.95 15.25 39.81
N GLN A 184 -9.30 14.55 40.75
CA GLN A 184 -8.86 15.12 42.04
C GLN A 184 -7.85 16.27 41.86
N ILE A 185 -6.88 16.11 40.96
CA ILE A 185 -5.89 17.15 40.63
C ILE A 185 -6.60 18.39 40.07
N GLN A 186 -7.47 18.20 39.07
CA GLN A 186 -8.20 19.30 38.41
C GLN A 186 -9.15 20.03 39.37
N ALA A 187 -9.75 19.31 40.33
CA ALA A 187 -10.64 19.89 41.33
C ALA A 187 -9.91 20.72 42.40
N ASN A 188 -8.61 20.51 42.62
CA ASN A 188 -7.84 21.21 43.64
C ASN A 188 -7.11 22.44 43.06
N PRO A 189 -7.49 23.68 43.44
CA PRO A 189 -6.84 24.89 42.96
C PRO A 189 -5.37 25.03 43.34
N THR A 190 -4.91 24.38 44.41
CA THR A 190 -3.49 24.44 44.82
C THR A 190 -2.56 23.68 43.88
N LEU A 191 -3.11 22.82 43.02
CA LEU A 191 -2.37 22.00 42.05
C LEU A 191 -2.44 22.57 40.63
N LYS A 192 -2.85 23.84 40.47
CA LYS A 192 -3.09 24.48 39.16
C LYS A 192 -1.93 24.36 38.18
N SER A 193 -0.68 24.35 38.66
CA SER A 193 0.51 24.25 37.81
C SER A 193 0.64 22.94 37.03
N VAL A 194 -0.12 21.89 37.40
CA VAL A 194 -0.13 20.60 36.70
C VAL A 194 -1.50 20.24 36.10
N HIS A 195 -2.48 21.14 36.12
CA HIS A 195 -3.84 20.86 35.64
C HIS A 195 -3.84 20.40 34.17
N ASP A 196 -3.15 21.13 33.28
CA ASP A 196 -3.15 20.85 31.84
C ASP A 196 -2.43 19.52 31.53
N ILE A 197 -1.25 19.30 32.11
CA ILE A 197 -0.49 18.06 31.89
C ILE A 197 -1.20 16.84 32.49
N ALA A 198 -1.95 17.01 33.59
CA ALA A 198 -2.76 15.94 34.17
C ALA A 198 -4.00 15.67 33.30
N ALA A 199 -4.66 16.70 32.78
CA ALA A 199 -5.81 16.56 31.88
C ALA A 199 -5.43 15.77 30.63
N ASN A 200 -4.32 16.14 29.97
CA ASN A 200 -3.81 15.44 28.78
C ASN A 200 -3.38 14.00 29.07
N TYR A 201 -3.06 13.67 30.32
CA TYR A 201 -2.72 12.31 30.71
C TYR A 201 -3.90 11.33 30.57
N LYS A 202 -5.16 11.81 30.45
CA LYS A 202 -6.32 10.97 30.10
C LYS A 202 -6.10 10.23 28.78
N PHE A 203 -5.54 10.92 27.78
CA PHE A 203 -5.17 10.28 26.50
C PHE A 203 -4.10 9.21 26.69
N ILE A 204 -3.11 9.45 27.55
CA ILE A 204 -2.00 8.51 27.80
C ILE A 204 -2.48 7.25 28.52
N ILE A 205 -3.37 7.38 29.52
CA ILE A 205 -3.98 6.23 30.22
C ILE A 205 -4.75 5.35 29.21
N MET A 206 -5.45 6.00 28.28
CA MET A 206 -6.35 5.32 27.34
C MET A 206 -5.68 4.88 26.03
N ASN A 207 -4.40 5.26 25.82
CA ASN A 207 -3.63 4.92 24.63
C ASN A 207 -3.28 3.42 24.58
N SER A 208 -3.63 2.77 23.48
CA SER A 208 -3.61 1.32 23.26
C SER A 208 -2.42 0.77 22.46
N ASN A 209 -1.22 1.36 22.57
CA ASN A 209 -0.04 0.81 21.86
C ASN A 209 0.37 -0.60 22.32
N GLY A 210 -0.31 -1.17 23.33
CA GLY A 210 -0.31 -2.60 23.62
C GLY A 210 -1.71 -3.19 23.44
N TRP A 211 -1.82 -4.29 22.70
CA TRP A 211 -3.01 -5.13 22.53
C TRP A 211 -3.53 -5.78 23.84
N THR A 212 -3.08 -5.31 25.01
CA THR A 212 -3.55 -5.77 26.31
C THR A 212 -4.79 -4.98 26.69
N HIS A 213 -5.94 -5.48 26.23
CA HIS A 213 -7.30 -5.05 26.59
C HIS A 213 -7.66 -5.25 28.09
N THR A 214 -6.69 -5.59 28.94
CA THR A 214 -6.93 -6.26 30.23
C THR A 214 -7.11 -5.35 31.44
N TYR A 215 -7.03 -4.02 31.32
CA TYR A 215 -6.94 -3.13 32.50
C TYR A 215 -7.90 -1.93 32.55
N ILE A 216 -8.92 -1.86 31.68
CA ILE A 216 -9.95 -0.80 31.76
C ILE A 216 -11.33 -1.39 32.02
N THR A 217 -12.06 -0.82 32.98
CA THR A 217 -13.44 -1.21 33.30
C THR A 217 -14.43 -0.66 32.26
N PRO A 218 -15.63 -1.25 32.12
CA PRO A 218 -16.72 -0.67 31.32
C PRO A 218 -17.10 0.75 31.76
N GLU A 219 -17.08 1.01 33.07
CA GLU A 219 -17.38 2.30 33.67
C GLU A 219 -16.35 3.36 33.23
N LEU A 220 -15.06 3.02 33.31
CA LEU A 220 -13.98 3.90 32.87
C LEU A 220 -14.03 4.16 31.37
N ALA A 221 -14.27 3.12 30.56
CA ALA A 221 -14.42 3.27 29.11
C ALA A 221 -15.57 4.23 28.77
N THR A 222 -16.71 4.09 29.45
CA THR A 222 -17.87 4.97 29.28
C THR A 222 -17.59 6.40 29.75
N LYS A 223 -16.95 6.56 30.92
CA LYS A 223 -16.55 7.86 31.47
C LYS A 223 -15.60 8.59 30.53
N HIS A 224 -14.60 7.89 30.00
CA HIS A 224 -13.64 8.46 29.07
C HIS A 224 -14.31 8.82 27.74
N PHE A 225 -15.16 7.95 27.19
CA PHE A 225 -15.86 8.24 25.95
C PHE A 225 -16.77 9.47 26.08
N ARG A 226 -17.48 9.63 27.21
CA ARG A 226 -18.23 10.88 27.48
C ARG A 226 -17.31 12.10 27.48
N TRP A 227 -16.13 12.00 28.08
CA TRP A 227 -15.15 13.09 28.08
C TRP A 227 -14.65 13.42 26.66
N LEU A 228 -14.35 12.42 25.83
CA LEU A 228 -14.00 12.63 24.41
C LEU A 228 -15.12 13.39 23.68
N MET A 229 -16.38 13.03 23.92
CA MET A 229 -17.51 13.75 23.34
C MET A 229 -17.60 15.21 23.83
N THR A 230 -17.20 15.53 25.06
CA THR A 230 -17.16 16.93 25.52
C THR A 230 -16.08 17.76 24.81
N ILE A 231 -14.94 17.16 24.45
CA ILE A 231 -13.88 17.83 23.69
C ILE A 231 -14.39 18.11 22.28
N ILE A 232 -14.99 17.11 21.65
CA ILE A 232 -15.35 17.15 20.24
C ILE A 232 -16.58 18.02 19.96
N ASN A 233 -17.49 18.14 20.94
CA ASN A 233 -18.68 18.98 20.80
C ASN A 233 -18.41 20.48 20.99
N VAL A 234 -17.20 20.88 21.41
CA VAL A 234 -16.84 22.28 21.62
C VAL A 234 -15.87 22.73 20.53
N SER A 235 -16.22 23.81 19.84
CA SER A 235 -15.32 24.45 18.88
C SER A 235 -14.02 24.90 19.57
N PRO A 236 -12.83 24.41 19.15
CA PRO A 236 -11.53 24.85 19.67
C PRO A 236 -11.33 26.37 19.56
N LEU A 237 -11.98 27.02 18.60
CA LEU A 237 -11.93 28.48 18.39
C LEU A 237 -12.50 29.29 19.55
N ASN A 238 -13.34 28.67 20.39
CA ASN A 238 -13.92 29.29 21.57
C ASN A 238 -13.07 29.10 22.84
N SER A 239 -11.94 28.38 22.73
CA SER A 239 -11.02 28.14 23.84
C SER A 239 -10.14 29.35 24.12
N THR A 240 -9.82 29.59 25.38
CA THR A 240 -8.81 30.58 25.78
C THR A 240 -7.39 30.17 25.38
N ASP A 241 -7.13 28.86 25.24
CA ASP A 241 -5.90 28.31 24.66
C ASP A 241 -6.26 27.52 23.39
N LEU A 242 -6.17 28.21 22.25
CA LEU A 242 -6.51 27.65 20.94
C LEU A 242 -5.58 26.50 20.54
N ARG A 243 -4.28 26.59 20.86
CA ARG A 243 -3.29 25.59 20.44
C ARG A 243 -3.53 24.28 21.16
N LEU A 244 -3.74 24.33 22.48
CA LEU A 244 -4.05 23.16 23.29
C LEU A 244 -5.39 22.54 22.84
N ALA A 245 -6.43 23.35 22.65
CA ALA A 245 -7.74 22.84 22.25
C ALA A 245 -7.73 22.14 20.88
N ILE A 246 -6.94 22.63 19.92
CA ILE A 246 -6.76 21.97 18.62
C ILE A 246 -6.06 20.60 18.81
N HIS A 247 -5.01 20.54 19.63
CA HIS A 247 -4.29 19.30 19.91
C HIS A 247 -5.21 18.26 20.56
N ASP A 248 -5.91 18.64 21.62
CA ASP A 248 -6.83 17.76 22.35
C ASP A 248 -7.97 17.27 21.45
N TYR A 249 -8.47 18.12 20.56
CA TYR A 249 -9.48 17.74 19.59
C TYR A 249 -8.98 16.65 18.62
N PHE A 250 -7.75 16.74 18.10
CA PHE A 250 -7.20 15.71 17.21
C PHE A 250 -6.87 14.40 17.96
N ASP A 251 -6.31 14.49 19.16
CA ASP A 251 -6.10 13.32 20.03
C ASP A 251 -7.44 12.63 20.33
N ALA A 252 -8.48 13.41 20.60
CA ALA A 252 -9.82 12.87 20.86
C ALA A 252 -10.39 12.15 19.63
N LEU A 253 -10.24 12.71 18.42
CA LEU A 253 -10.66 12.03 17.19
C LEU A 253 -9.90 10.72 16.96
N GLU A 254 -8.59 10.67 17.22
CA GLU A 254 -7.80 9.44 17.08
C GLU A 254 -8.26 8.36 18.07
N GLN A 255 -8.55 8.74 19.31
CA GLN A 255 -8.99 7.78 20.32
C GLN A 255 -10.44 7.32 20.10
N LEU A 256 -11.31 8.20 19.58
CA LEU A 256 -12.66 7.83 19.21
C LEU A 256 -12.69 6.67 18.20
N ASP A 257 -11.81 6.69 17.20
CA ASP A 257 -11.74 5.63 16.17
C ASP A 257 -11.61 4.23 16.79
N ARG A 258 -10.95 4.13 17.95
CA ARG A 258 -10.72 2.87 18.68
C ARG A 258 -11.96 2.33 19.41
N PHE A 259 -13.05 3.10 19.47
CA PHE A 259 -14.31 2.67 20.08
C PHE A 259 -15.26 1.97 19.09
N PHE A 260 -15.14 2.24 17.79
CA PHE A 260 -16.14 1.85 16.79
C PHE A 260 -15.63 0.69 15.91
N PRO A 261 -15.80 -0.58 16.31
CA PRO A 261 -15.43 -1.70 15.45
C PRO A 261 -16.37 -1.80 14.24
N LEU A 262 -15.82 -2.32 13.14
CA LEU A 262 -16.55 -2.57 11.90
C LEU A 262 -17.66 -3.63 12.09
N TYR A 263 -17.42 -4.63 12.94
CA TYR A 263 -18.36 -5.72 13.24
C TYR A 263 -18.02 -6.33 14.60
N HIS A 264 -18.94 -7.10 15.15
CA HIS A 264 -18.73 -7.87 16.37
C HIS A 264 -17.66 -8.96 16.15
N PRO A 265 -16.60 -9.05 16.96
CA PRO A 265 -15.46 -9.93 16.67
C PRO A 265 -15.80 -11.42 16.66
N GLU A 266 -16.78 -11.85 17.48
CA GLU A 266 -17.19 -13.26 17.56
C GLU A 266 -18.30 -13.61 16.55
N SER A 267 -19.47 -12.96 16.65
CA SER A 267 -20.61 -13.21 15.76
C SER A 267 -20.48 -12.64 14.34
N GLN A 268 -19.51 -11.77 14.07
CA GLN A 268 -19.38 -10.99 12.84
C GLN A 268 -20.61 -10.11 12.51
N SER A 269 -21.51 -9.90 13.47
CA SER A 269 -22.67 -9.01 13.28
C SER A 269 -22.21 -7.59 13.00
N VAL A 270 -22.77 -6.99 11.95
CA VAL A 270 -22.51 -5.59 11.59
C VAL A 270 -23.49 -4.61 12.25
N ASP A 271 -24.56 -5.07 12.89
CA ASP A 271 -25.64 -4.28 13.50
C ASP A 271 -25.71 -4.41 15.03
N TRP A 272 -24.66 -4.93 15.65
CA TRP A 272 -24.56 -5.33 17.06
C TRP A 272 -24.96 -4.26 18.11
N TRP A 273 -24.90 -2.97 17.77
CA TRP A 273 -25.31 -1.90 18.69
C TRP A 273 -26.82 -1.63 18.68
N LEU A 274 -27.53 -2.13 17.66
CA LEU A 274 -28.97 -2.04 17.51
C LEU A 274 -29.71 -3.26 18.08
N THR A 275 -29.02 -4.38 18.27
CA THR A 275 -29.60 -5.62 18.79
C THR A 275 -29.38 -5.74 20.30
N ASP A 276 -30.06 -6.67 20.97
CA ASP A 276 -29.87 -6.94 22.40
C ASP A 276 -28.64 -7.82 22.72
N GLU A 277 -27.83 -8.18 21.72
CA GLU A 277 -26.66 -9.03 21.92
C GLU A 277 -25.64 -8.38 22.86
N SER A 278 -25.31 -9.06 23.96
CA SER A 278 -24.38 -8.60 25.01
C SER A 278 -23.18 -9.51 25.19
N ILE A 279 -23.13 -10.66 24.52
CA ILE A 279 -22.08 -11.66 24.67
C ILE A 279 -20.90 -11.29 23.77
N GLY A 280 -19.69 -11.18 24.34
CA GLY A 280 -18.45 -11.00 23.57
C GLY A 280 -18.07 -9.55 23.21
N VAL A 281 -18.83 -8.55 23.66
CA VAL A 281 -18.52 -7.13 23.42
C VAL A 281 -17.39 -6.62 24.32
N SER A 282 -16.37 -5.99 23.71
CA SER A 282 -15.30 -5.32 24.46
C SER A 282 -15.82 -4.19 25.35
N THR A 283 -15.05 -3.77 26.37
CA THR A 283 -15.43 -2.65 27.26
C THR A 283 -15.71 -1.35 26.50
N ARG A 284 -15.00 -1.10 25.39
CA ARG A 284 -15.25 0.05 24.50
C ARG A 284 -16.57 -0.09 23.71
N MET A 285 -16.88 -1.29 23.22
CA MET A 285 -18.15 -1.55 22.53
C MET A 285 -19.35 -1.39 23.46
N GLN A 286 -19.22 -1.80 24.71
CA GLN A 286 -20.24 -1.57 25.73
C GLN A 286 -20.49 -0.06 25.94
N ALA A 287 -19.42 0.75 25.96
CA ALA A 287 -19.53 2.21 26.04
C ALA A 287 -20.25 2.81 24.82
N VAL A 288 -19.97 2.33 23.59
CA VAL A 288 -20.71 2.74 22.38
C VAL A 288 -22.18 2.41 22.50
N LYS A 289 -22.53 1.17 22.85
CA LYS A 289 -23.92 0.75 23.00
C LYS A 289 -24.67 1.57 24.05
N ALA A 290 -24.02 1.84 25.19
CA ALA A 290 -24.58 2.63 26.26
C ALA A 290 -24.86 4.09 25.86
N LEU A 291 -24.00 4.68 25.02
CA LEU A 291 -24.12 6.08 24.61
C LEU A 291 -24.95 6.30 23.33
N ALA A 292 -24.95 5.36 22.38
CA ALA A 292 -25.62 5.51 21.09
C ALA A 292 -27.13 5.81 21.22
N SER A 293 -27.82 5.16 22.16
CA SER A 293 -29.25 5.38 22.38
C SER A 293 -29.65 6.82 22.71
N ASN A 294 -28.74 7.61 23.30
CA ASN A 294 -29.01 8.97 23.79
C ASN A 294 -28.04 10.02 23.21
N ASN A 295 -27.09 9.64 22.37
CA ASN A 295 -26.14 10.53 21.73
C ASN A 295 -26.10 10.28 20.22
N GLU A 296 -26.67 11.21 19.47
CA GLU A 296 -26.79 11.12 18.02
C GLU A 296 -25.46 10.98 17.29
N ILE A 297 -24.41 11.68 17.72
CA ILE A 297 -23.10 11.60 17.07
C ILE A 297 -22.51 10.20 17.26
N VAL A 298 -22.64 9.62 18.45
CA VAL A 298 -22.16 8.26 18.73
C VAL A 298 -22.92 7.23 17.90
N ASP A 299 -24.24 7.35 17.83
CA ASP A 299 -25.10 6.47 17.02
C ASP A 299 -24.73 6.54 15.53
N TRP A 300 -24.60 7.77 15.01
CA TRP A 300 -24.21 8.00 13.61
C TRP A 300 -22.79 7.47 13.32
N LEU A 301 -21.82 7.74 14.20
CA LEU A 301 -20.45 7.25 14.03
C LEU A 301 -20.41 5.72 13.96
N GLN A 302 -21.12 5.03 14.85
CA GLN A 302 -21.18 3.57 14.79
C GLN A 302 -21.87 3.08 13.50
N ALA A 303 -22.96 3.72 13.07
CA ALA A 303 -23.63 3.39 11.81
C ALA A 303 -22.75 3.62 10.57
N LYS A 304 -21.90 4.66 10.60
CA LYS A 304 -20.93 4.99 9.56
C LYS A 304 -19.75 4.02 9.53
N TRP A 305 -19.24 3.61 10.69
CA TRP A 305 -18.10 2.69 10.82
C TRP A 305 -18.47 1.23 10.59
N ALA A 306 -19.71 0.85 10.89
CA ALA A 306 -20.19 -0.50 10.66
C ALA A 306 -19.86 -0.95 9.24
N TYR A 307 -19.34 -2.17 9.10
CA TYR A 307 -18.84 -2.71 7.85
C TYR A 307 -19.92 -2.66 6.76
N ASN A 308 -19.64 -1.96 5.67
CA ASN A 308 -20.51 -1.89 4.50
C ASN A 308 -19.82 -2.54 3.31
N VAL A 309 -20.36 -3.67 2.85
CA VAL A 309 -19.86 -4.38 1.68
C VAL A 309 -19.79 -3.50 0.43
N PHE A 310 -20.72 -2.54 0.28
CA PHE A 310 -20.75 -1.66 -0.90
C PHE A 310 -19.67 -0.59 -0.92
N ASN A 311 -18.93 -0.40 0.19
CA ASN A 311 -17.72 0.41 0.17
C ASN A 311 -16.54 -0.35 -0.47
N HIS A 312 -16.63 -1.68 -0.53
CA HIS A 312 -15.60 -2.53 -1.11
C HIS A 312 -15.94 -2.93 -2.54
N ASP A 313 -17.11 -3.53 -2.75
CA ASP A 313 -17.55 -3.92 -4.09
C ASP A 313 -19.08 -3.88 -4.25
N TRP A 314 -19.56 -3.28 -5.34
CA TRP A 314 -20.99 -3.22 -5.64
C TRP A 314 -21.52 -4.56 -6.12
N LEU A 315 -20.67 -5.40 -6.74
CA LEU A 315 -21.08 -6.70 -7.27
C LEU A 315 -21.66 -7.63 -6.20
N TRP A 316 -21.31 -7.44 -4.93
CA TRP A 316 -21.90 -8.19 -3.83
C TRP A 316 -23.42 -8.05 -3.74
N ALA A 317 -24.04 -6.99 -4.27
CA ALA A 317 -25.51 -6.88 -4.37
C ALA A 317 -26.17 -7.97 -5.25
N LEU A 318 -25.37 -8.76 -5.97
CA LEU A 318 -25.84 -9.83 -6.84
C LEU A 318 -25.67 -11.22 -6.19
N HIS A 319 -25.10 -11.29 -4.98
CA HIS A 319 -24.55 -12.52 -4.41
C HIS A 319 -24.88 -12.73 -2.92
N GLN A 320 -24.72 -13.99 -2.49
CA GLN A 320 -24.87 -14.49 -1.12
C GLN A 320 -26.17 -14.01 -0.46
N ASN A 321 -27.29 -14.09 -1.18
CA ASN A 321 -28.57 -13.52 -0.75
C ASN A 321 -29.10 -14.10 0.57
N ASP A 322 -28.61 -15.27 1.00
CA ASP A 322 -28.93 -15.96 2.24
C ASP A 322 -27.98 -15.60 3.42
N ALA A 323 -26.91 -14.84 3.17
CA ALA A 323 -25.99 -14.41 4.22
C ALA A 323 -26.69 -13.54 5.28
N ALA A 324 -26.40 -13.83 6.56
CA ALA A 324 -26.95 -13.08 7.70
C ALA A 324 -26.66 -11.57 7.62
N TYR A 325 -25.54 -11.20 6.98
CA TYR A 325 -25.15 -9.81 6.71
C TYR A 325 -26.28 -8.99 6.07
N TRP A 326 -27.05 -9.55 5.12
CA TRP A 326 -28.07 -8.77 4.43
C TRP A 326 -29.20 -8.32 5.35
N GLN A 327 -29.61 -9.19 6.27
CA GLN A 327 -30.63 -8.84 7.26
C GLN A 327 -30.08 -7.83 8.29
N GLN A 328 -28.84 -8.01 8.75
CA GLN A 328 -28.19 -7.07 9.66
C GLN A 328 -28.03 -5.68 9.03
N ASN A 329 -27.56 -5.63 7.78
CA ASN A 329 -27.46 -4.39 7.02
C ASN A 329 -28.83 -3.75 6.77
N LYS A 330 -29.87 -4.55 6.54
CA LYS A 330 -31.26 -4.08 6.43
C LYS A 330 -31.73 -3.37 7.70
N ASN A 331 -31.34 -3.86 8.89
CA ASN A 331 -31.65 -3.24 10.18
C ASN A 331 -30.98 -1.87 10.30
N ILE A 332 -29.70 -1.75 9.92
CA ILE A 332 -28.97 -0.45 9.91
C ILE A 332 -29.65 0.55 8.96
N VAL A 333 -30.06 0.10 7.77
CA VAL A 333 -30.78 0.95 6.82
C VAL A 333 -32.13 1.43 7.39
N GLU A 334 -32.85 0.56 8.11
CA GLU A 334 -34.12 0.94 8.75
C GLU A 334 -33.92 1.98 9.83
N HIS A 335 -32.94 1.74 10.70
CA HIS A 335 -32.55 2.69 11.72
C HIS A 335 -32.18 4.05 11.12
N ALA A 336 -31.26 4.08 10.16
CA ALA A 336 -30.85 5.31 9.49
C ALA A 336 -32.00 6.03 8.79
N TRP A 337 -32.90 5.29 8.13
CA TRP A 337 -34.06 5.87 7.48
C TRP A 337 -35.02 6.52 8.48
N GLN A 338 -35.30 5.86 9.61
CA GLN A 338 -36.14 6.41 10.68
C GLN A 338 -35.51 7.67 11.31
N ARG A 339 -34.19 7.65 11.56
CA ARG A 339 -33.45 8.81 12.06
C ARG A 339 -33.56 10.00 11.11
N TRP A 340 -33.35 9.77 9.81
CA TRP A 340 -33.52 10.81 8.78
C TRP A 340 -34.95 11.36 8.75
N GLN A 341 -35.97 10.51 8.85
CA GLN A 341 -37.37 10.96 8.88
C GLN A 341 -37.67 11.88 10.08
N GLN A 342 -37.02 11.65 11.22
CA GLN A 342 -37.24 12.42 12.44
C GLN A 342 -36.59 13.81 12.41
N ASN A 343 -35.36 13.94 11.91
CA ASN A 343 -34.58 15.19 12.05
C ASN A 343 -34.05 15.78 10.73
N GLN A 344 -34.25 15.08 9.61
CA GLN A 344 -33.80 15.49 8.28
C GLN A 344 -32.27 15.74 8.18
N ALA A 345 -31.47 15.16 9.09
CA ALA A 345 -30.01 15.28 9.04
C ALA A 345 -29.45 14.50 7.84
N GLY A 346 -28.58 15.15 7.07
CA GLY A 346 -28.12 14.61 5.79
C GLY A 346 -27.34 13.30 5.93
N GLU A 347 -26.58 13.13 7.02
CA GLU A 347 -25.79 11.93 7.26
C GLU A 347 -26.64 10.67 7.39
N TRP A 348 -27.83 10.75 7.96
CA TRP A 348 -28.70 9.58 8.08
C TRP A 348 -29.24 9.15 6.70
N LEU A 349 -29.54 10.11 5.81
CA LEU A 349 -29.84 9.81 4.41
C LEU A 349 -28.63 9.19 3.70
N GLN A 350 -27.42 9.68 3.98
CA GLN A 350 -26.18 9.12 3.44
C GLN A 350 -26.01 7.64 3.88
N ILE A 351 -26.17 7.32 5.16
CA ILE A 351 -26.10 5.93 5.65
C ILE A 351 -27.16 5.06 4.95
N ALA A 352 -28.39 5.54 4.83
CA ALA A 352 -29.46 4.81 4.16
C ALA A 352 -29.12 4.50 2.70
N ILE A 353 -28.69 5.49 1.90
CA ILE A 353 -28.38 5.29 0.48
C ILE A 353 -27.11 4.47 0.24
N GLN A 354 -26.10 4.63 1.10
CA GLN A 354 -24.84 3.89 1.01
C GLN A 354 -25.06 2.38 1.19
N ARG A 355 -26.07 2.00 1.98
CA ARG A 355 -26.25 0.63 2.48
C ARG A 355 -27.48 -0.07 1.93
N VAL A 356 -28.51 0.65 1.49
CA VAL A 356 -29.74 0.01 1.00
C VAL A 356 -29.44 -0.93 -0.15
N HIS A 357 -29.99 -2.14 -0.08
CA HIS A 357 -29.86 -3.13 -1.14
C HIS A 357 -30.76 -2.73 -2.32
N PRO A 358 -30.35 -2.88 -3.59
CA PRO A 358 -31.19 -2.49 -4.74
C PRO A 358 -32.57 -3.19 -4.77
N ASN A 359 -32.64 -4.44 -4.28
CA ASN A 359 -33.89 -5.20 -4.19
C ASN A 359 -34.75 -4.84 -2.95
N ASP A 360 -34.28 -3.96 -2.06
CA ASP A 360 -35.09 -3.53 -0.91
C ASP A 360 -36.18 -2.54 -1.38
N PRO A 361 -37.45 -2.69 -0.96
CA PRO A 361 -38.53 -1.77 -1.34
C PRO A 361 -38.25 -0.29 -1.02
N ARG A 362 -37.40 -0.01 -0.03
CA ARG A 362 -37.01 1.36 0.35
C ARG A 362 -36.05 2.00 -0.65
N ALA A 363 -35.37 1.23 -1.50
CA ALA A 363 -34.39 1.76 -2.46
C ALA A 363 -35.00 2.85 -3.35
N GLN A 364 -36.22 2.66 -3.86
CA GLN A 364 -36.91 3.67 -4.69
C GLN A 364 -37.24 4.95 -3.91
N ALA A 365 -37.65 4.82 -2.64
CA ALA A 365 -37.93 5.97 -1.79
C ALA A 365 -36.65 6.77 -1.51
N VAL A 366 -35.56 6.08 -1.19
CA VAL A 366 -34.24 6.68 -0.96
C VAL A 366 -33.74 7.41 -2.22
N ILE A 367 -33.84 6.79 -3.40
CA ILE A 367 -33.48 7.44 -4.68
C ILE A 367 -34.28 8.72 -4.87
N LYS A 368 -35.62 8.64 -4.75
CA LYS A 368 -36.52 9.78 -4.95
C LYS A 368 -36.18 10.97 -4.06
N ILE A 369 -35.78 10.71 -2.81
CA ILE A 369 -35.38 11.73 -1.84
C ILE A 369 -33.98 12.27 -2.11
N ALA A 370 -33.02 11.41 -2.49
CA ALA A 370 -31.63 11.82 -2.66
C ALA A 370 -31.39 12.59 -3.98
N SER A 371 -32.04 12.21 -5.08
CA SER A 371 -31.77 12.77 -6.42
C SER A 371 -31.85 14.31 -6.50
N PRO A 372 -32.86 15.00 -5.91
CA PRO A 372 -32.96 16.45 -6.00
C PRO A 372 -31.76 17.21 -5.41
N TYR A 373 -31.02 16.63 -4.46
CA TYR A 373 -29.86 17.30 -3.85
C TYR A 373 -28.70 17.50 -4.83
N LEU A 374 -28.53 16.60 -5.80
CA LEU A 374 -27.44 16.69 -6.79
C LEU A 374 -27.59 17.87 -7.76
N THR A 375 -28.80 18.40 -7.90
CA THR A 375 -29.08 19.57 -8.76
C THR A 375 -28.95 20.90 -8.02
N LYS A 376 -28.74 20.89 -6.69
CA LYS A 376 -28.61 22.11 -5.91
C LYS A 376 -27.24 22.75 -6.11
N GLN A 377 -27.17 24.07 -5.96
CA GLN A 377 -25.90 24.80 -6.00
C GLN A 377 -25.00 24.38 -4.84
N TRP A 378 -23.76 24.01 -5.16
CA TRP A 378 -22.76 23.53 -4.18
C TRP A 378 -21.50 24.40 -4.16
N GLN A 379 -21.33 25.31 -5.14
CA GLN A 379 -20.19 26.22 -5.16
C GLN A 379 -20.25 27.15 -3.94
N GLY A 380 -19.16 27.18 -3.16
CA GLY A 380 -19.07 27.96 -1.92
C GLY A 380 -19.61 27.25 -0.67
N GLU A 381 -20.02 25.99 -0.77
CA GLU A 381 -20.34 25.17 0.40
C GLU A 381 -19.08 24.65 1.12
N THR A 382 -19.26 23.96 2.24
CA THR A 382 -18.18 23.32 3.00
C THR A 382 -17.59 22.12 2.23
N LYS A 383 -16.45 21.61 2.69
CA LYS A 383 -15.87 20.38 2.12
C LYS A 383 -16.79 19.19 2.40
N GLU A 384 -17.28 19.09 3.62
CA GLU A 384 -18.14 18.03 4.14
C GLU A 384 -19.45 17.92 3.35
N TYR A 385 -20.07 19.05 2.99
CA TYR A 385 -21.27 19.05 2.15
C TYR A 385 -21.00 18.54 0.73
N ARG A 386 -19.85 18.88 0.14
CA ARG A 386 -19.46 18.36 -1.18
C ARG A 386 -19.12 16.87 -1.15
N GLU A 387 -18.50 16.38 -0.07
CA GLU A 387 -18.30 14.95 0.17
C GLU A 387 -19.63 14.22 0.32
N TRP A 388 -20.57 14.80 1.05
CA TRP A 388 -21.92 14.25 1.19
C TRP A 388 -22.64 14.13 -0.16
N LEU A 389 -22.61 15.18 -1.00
CA LEU A 389 -23.18 15.13 -2.36
C LEU A 389 -22.52 14.05 -3.24
N PHE A 390 -21.19 13.91 -3.13
CA PHE A 390 -20.46 12.88 -3.85
C PHE A 390 -20.89 11.46 -3.43
N GLU A 391 -21.10 11.23 -2.13
CA GLU A 391 -21.59 9.95 -1.63
C GLU A 391 -23.03 9.66 -2.08
N LEU A 392 -23.90 10.67 -2.16
CA LEU A 392 -25.22 10.50 -2.75
C LEU A 392 -25.12 10.11 -4.24
N TRP A 393 -24.32 10.82 -5.02
CA TRP A 393 -24.11 10.55 -6.44
C TRP A 393 -23.61 9.13 -6.71
N LYS A 394 -22.57 8.73 -5.99
CA LYS A 394 -21.94 7.41 -6.05
C LYS A 394 -22.96 6.29 -5.83
N HIS A 395 -23.74 6.39 -4.75
CA HIS A 395 -24.68 5.32 -4.41
C HIS A 395 -26.01 5.40 -5.17
N LEU A 396 -26.39 6.56 -5.72
CA LEU A 396 -27.46 6.68 -6.71
C LEU A 396 -27.12 5.88 -7.98
N ILE A 397 -25.88 5.98 -8.49
CA ILE A 397 -25.43 5.15 -9.62
C ILE A 397 -25.60 3.66 -9.31
N ARG A 398 -25.09 3.19 -8.17
CA ARG A 398 -25.21 1.79 -7.73
C ARG A 398 -26.66 1.32 -7.68
N LEU A 399 -27.55 2.10 -7.07
CA LEU A 399 -28.96 1.70 -6.94
C LEU A 399 -29.67 1.70 -8.30
N GLN A 400 -29.43 2.70 -9.14
CA GLN A 400 -30.01 2.76 -10.48
C GLN A 400 -29.50 1.61 -11.37
N LEU A 401 -28.23 1.19 -11.22
CA LEU A 401 -27.70 -0.03 -11.87
C LEU A 401 -28.45 -1.29 -11.42
N GLY A 402 -28.67 -1.45 -10.11
CA GLY A 402 -29.42 -2.58 -9.57
C GLY A 402 -30.89 -2.62 -9.98
N LEU A 403 -31.51 -1.45 -10.18
CA LEU A 403 -32.86 -1.31 -10.74
C LEU A 403 -32.90 -1.35 -12.27
N LYS A 404 -31.76 -1.51 -12.94
CA LYS A 404 -31.61 -1.50 -14.41
C LYS A 404 -32.05 -0.20 -15.10
N HIS A 405 -32.00 0.93 -14.39
CA HIS A 405 -32.29 2.25 -14.94
C HIS A 405 -31.03 2.87 -15.58
N TYR A 406 -30.51 2.24 -16.63
CA TYR A 406 -29.21 2.59 -17.23
C TYR A 406 -29.15 4.01 -17.80
N SER A 407 -30.27 4.52 -18.32
CA SER A 407 -30.37 5.90 -18.81
C SER A 407 -30.16 6.93 -17.70
N ASP A 408 -30.70 6.65 -16.50
CA ASP A 408 -30.51 7.53 -15.34
C ASP A 408 -29.05 7.50 -14.85
N VAL A 409 -28.39 6.33 -14.91
CA VAL A 409 -26.96 6.20 -14.59
C VAL A 409 -26.11 7.07 -15.51
N ILE A 410 -26.36 7.02 -16.82
CA ILE A 410 -25.64 7.84 -17.80
C ILE A 410 -25.91 9.33 -17.53
N ALA A 411 -27.15 9.71 -17.29
CA ALA A 411 -27.52 11.09 -16.96
C ALA A 411 -26.81 11.60 -15.70
N LEU A 412 -26.72 10.78 -14.65
CA LEU A 412 -25.99 11.12 -13.41
C LEU A 412 -24.51 11.38 -13.67
N ILE A 413 -23.88 10.64 -14.58
CA ILE A 413 -22.47 10.85 -14.92
C ILE A 413 -22.31 12.10 -15.77
N GLU A 414 -23.14 12.31 -16.78
CA GLU A 414 -23.04 13.46 -17.68
C GLU A 414 -23.34 14.79 -16.99
N GLN A 415 -24.25 14.81 -16.02
CA GLN A 415 -24.71 16.03 -15.35
C GLN A 415 -23.90 16.38 -14.10
N TYR A 416 -23.29 15.38 -13.43
CA TYR A 416 -22.53 15.64 -12.21
C TYR A 416 -21.16 16.23 -12.56
N PRO A 417 -20.71 17.30 -11.86
CA PRO A 417 -19.40 17.88 -12.08
C PRO A 417 -18.27 16.86 -11.95
N ASN A 418 -17.19 17.04 -12.72
CA ASN A 418 -16.02 16.18 -12.56
C ASN A 418 -15.36 16.42 -11.19
N PHE A 419 -14.53 15.47 -10.76
CA PHE A 419 -13.88 15.52 -9.45
C PHE A 419 -13.14 16.85 -9.18
N ARG A 420 -12.42 17.40 -10.15
CA ARG A 420 -11.60 18.61 -9.96
C ARG A 420 -12.45 19.86 -9.71
N GLU A 421 -13.68 19.87 -10.22
CA GLU A 421 -14.64 20.93 -9.95
C GLU A 421 -15.20 20.80 -8.53
N VAL A 422 -15.56 19.59 -8.10
CA VAL A 422 -16.11 19.34 -6.75
C VAL A 422 -15.05 19.55 -5.67
N PHE A 423 -13.79 19.15 -5.93
CA PHE A 423 -12.68 19.23 -4.98
C PHE A 423 -11.47 19.94 -5.60
N PRO A 424 -11.47 21.29 -5.61
CA PRO A 424 -10.40 22.09 -6.21
C PRO A 424 -9.15 22.14 -5.31
N THR A 425 -8.49 20.99 -5.09
CA THR A 425 -7.24 20.92 -4.32
C THR A 425 -6.02 20.81 -5.24
N LYS A 426 -4.92 21.50 -4.90
CA LYS A 426 -3.66 21.45 -5.68
C LYS A 426 -2.93 20.10 -5.61
N ARG A 427 -3.34 19.19 -4.71
CA ARG A 427 -2.80 17.82 -4.61
C ARG A 427 -3.85 16.84 -5.10
N ILE A 428 -3.42 15.83 -5.86
CA ILE A 428 -4.23 14.65 -6.14
C ILE A 428 -4.43 13.93 -4.81
N SER A 429 -5.67 13.91 -4.30
CA SER A 429 -6.04 13.29 -3.02
C SER A 429 -6.61 11.87 -3.23
N MET A 430 -6.74 11.11 -2.15
CA MET A 430 -7.47 9.83 -2.13
C MET A 430 -8.89 9.97 -2.72
N ASP A 431 -9.51 11.13 -2.55
CA ASP A 431 -10.87 11.40 -3.05
C ASP A 431 -10.96 11.31 -4.60
N TYR A 432 -9.89 11.65 -5.35
CA TYR A 432 -9.88 11.48 -6.82
C TYR A 432 -9.95 10.01 -7.22
N TYR A 433 -9.26 9.16 -6.46
CA TYR A 433 -9.26 7.72 -6.65
C TYR A 433 -10.66 7.15 -6.41
N GLU A 434 -11.34 7.60 -5.35
CA GLU A 434 -12.71 7.16 -5.04
C GLU A 434 -13.72 7.53 -6.14
N TYR A 435 -13.59 8.72 -6.75
CA TYR A 435 -14.45 9.15 -7.86
C TYR A 435 -14.26 8.24 -9.09
N ALA A 436 -13.01 8.06 -9.55
CA ALA A 436 -12.73 7.22 -10.70
C ALA A 436 -13.10 5.75 -10.43
N SER A 437 -12.90 5.27 -9.20
CA SER A 437 -13.30 3.93 -8.78
C SER A 437 -14.81 3.74 -8.87
N SER A 438 -15.61 4.74 -8.48
CA SER A 438 -17.08 4.68 -8.58
C SER A 438 -17.57 4.53 -10.03
N LEU A 439 -16.89 5.18 -10.99
CA LEU A 439 -17.16 5.01 -12.42
C LEU A 439 -16.77 3.61 -12.92
N GLU A 440 -15.60 3.11 -12.49
CA GLU A 440 -15.14 1.75 -12.80
C GLU A 440 -16.10 0.69 -12.24
N GLN A 441 -16.64 0.88 -11.03
CA GLN A 441 -17.64 -0.02 -10.44
C GLN A 441 -18.89 -0.14 -11.31
N GLY A 442 -19.32 0.96 -11.97
CA GLY A 442 -20.42 0.92 -12.94
C GLY A 442 -20.10 0.09 -14.18
N LEU A 443 -18.88 0.22 -14.73
CA LEU A 443 -18.42 -0.59 -15.86
C LEU A 443 -18.29 -2.07 -15.48
N ARG A 444 -17.73 -2.35 -14.29
CA ARG A 444 -17.64 -3.70 -13.71
C ARG A 444 -19.02 -4.32 -13.60
N TRP A 445 -19.99 -3.62 -13.03
CA TRP A 445 -21.37 -4.09 -12.91
C TRP A 445 -21.96 -4.50 -14.25
N LEU A 446 -21.87 -3.64 -15.26
CA LEU A 446 -22.50 -3.89 -16.57
C LEU A 446 -21.82 -5.04 -17.32
N VAL A 447 -20.49 -5.11 -17.32
CA VAL A 447 -19.80 -6.25 -17.96
C VAL A 447 -20.05 -7.54 -17.21
N TYR A 448 -20.00 -7.51 -15.88
CA TYR A 448 -20.27 -8.66 -15.03
C TYR A 448 -21.67 -9.23 -15.26
N THR A 449 -22.68 -8.35 -15.35
CA THR A 449 -24.07 -8.74 -15.61
C THR A 449 -24.37 -9.09 -17.08
N GLY A 450 -23.45 -8.80 -18.01
CA GLY A 450 -23.59 -9.08 -19.44
C GLY A 450 -24.24 -7.97 -20.26
N GLU A 451 -24.43 -6.78 -19.70
CA GLU A 451 -25.08 -5.61 -20.30
C GLU A 451 -24.08 -4.78 -21.14
N ILE A 452 -23.41 -5.42 -22.10
CA ILE A 452 -22.23 -4.87 -22.82
C ILE A 452 -22.53 -3.57 -23.57
N ASP A 453 -23.69 -3.46 -24.22
CA ASP A 453 -24.07 -2.23 -24.93
C ASP A 453 -24.27 -1.05 -23.98
N GLN A 454 -24.78 -1.32 -22.78
CA GLN A 454 -24.88 -0.30 -21.74
C GLN A 454 -23.50 0.06 -21.21
N ALA A 455 -22.60 -0.91 -21.04
CA ALA A 455 -21.21 -0.66 -20.65
C ALA A 455 -20.49 0.25 -21.66
N ARG A 456 -20.68 0.03 -22.96
CA ARG A 456 -20.14 0.91 -24.03
C ARG A 456 -20.70 2.33 -23.97
N ARG A 457 -22.02 2.48 -23.73
CA ARG A 457 -22.65 3.80 -23.58
C ARG A 457 -22.14 4.52 -22.33
N LEU A 458 -22.00 3.80 -21.22
CA LEU A 458 -21.44 4.30 -19.97
C LEU A 458 -19.99 4.77 -20.15
N LEU A 459 -19.15 3.92 -20.76
CA LEU A 459 -17.77 4.27 -21.08
C LEU A 459 -17.71 5.53 -21.95
N SER A 460 -18.57 5.63 -22.96
CA SER A 460 -18.65 6.81 -23.83
C SER A 460 -18.98 8.08 -23.06
N ALA A 461 -19.88 8.01 -22.07
CA ALA A 461 -20.19 9.15 -21.19
C ALA A 461 -19.00 9.52 -20.28
N ILE A 462 -18.33 8.51 -19.70
CA ILE A 462 -17.12 8.70 -18.87
C ILE A 462 -16.01 9.39 -19.67
N LEU A 463 -15.76 8.97 -20.91
CA LEU A 463 -14.68 9.50 -21.75
C LEU A 463 -14.90 10.96 -22.18
N LYS A 464 -16.12 11.50 -22.09
CA LYS A 464 -16.34 12.96 -22.26
C LYS A 464 -15.63 13.77 -21.17
N GLN A 465 -15.54 13.23 -19.96
CA GLN A 465 -14.84 13.86 -18.83
C GLN A 465 -13.39 13.39 -18.69
N TYR A 466 -13.11 12.14 -19.11
CA TYR A 466 -11.82 11.48 -18.99
C TYR A 466 -11.31 10.96 -20.35
N PRO A 467 -11.03 11.84 -21.34
CA PRO A 467 -10.72 11.44 -22.71
C PRO A 467 -9.49 10.52 -22.85
N TYR A 468 -8.56 10.60 -21.90
CA TYR A 468 -7.32 9.82 -21.87
C TYR A 468 -7.32 8.70 -20.81
N GLY A 469 -8.43 8.51 -20.09
CA GLY A 469 -8.55 7.50 -19.03
C GLY A 469 -9.15 6.17 -19.49
N PHE A 470 -9.30 5.24 -18.54
CA PHE A 470 -10.00 3.95 -18.69
C PHE A 470 -9.49 3.09 -19.87
N ARG A 471 -8.18 3.09 -20.15
CA ARG A 471 -7.58 2.34 -21.28
C ARG A 471 -7.97 0.85 -21.32
N ASN A 472 -7.89 0.15 -20.19
CA ASN A 472 -8.26 -1.27 -20.12
C ASN A 472 -9.72 -1.51 -20.53
N TRP A 473 -10.62 -0.59 -20.15
CA TRP A 473 -12.03 -0.67 -20.51
C TRP A 473 -12.28 -0.33 -21.98
N ARG A 474 -11.55 0.63 -22.54
CA ARG A 474 -11.57 0.93 -23.98
C ARG A 474 -11.16 -0.28 -24.81
N VAL A 475 -10.13 -1.00 -24.36
CA VAL A 475 -9.69 -2.25 -24.97
C VAL A 475 -10.76 -3.33 -24.83
N LEU A 476 -11.21 -3.62 -23.61
CA LEU A 476 -12.17 -4.69 -23.33
C LEU A 476 -13.52 -4.50 -24.06
N LEU A 477 -14.01 -3.26 -24.13
CA LEU A 477 -15.33 -2.94 -24.70
C LEU A 477 -15.28 -2.52 -26.17
N ALA A 478 -14.12 -2.57 -26.82
CA ALA A 478 -13.96 -2.17 -28.21
C ALA A 478 -14.95 -2.92 -29.13
N ALA A 479 -15.55 -2.20 -30.08
CA ALA A 479 -16.43 -2.80 -31.08
C ALA A 479 -15.64 -3.36 -32.27
N ASN A 480 -14.40 -2.91 -32.45
CA ASN A 480 -13.52 -3.32 -33.54
C ASN A 480 -12.04 -3.17 -33.14
N TRP A 481 -11.14 -3.75 -33.93
CA TRP A 481 -9.70 -3.69 -33.68
C TRP A 481 -9.12 -2.27 -33.74
N PRO A 482 -9.48 -1.39 -34.70
CA PRO A 482 -8.99 -0.01 -34.70
C PRO A 482 -9.26 0.75 -33.40
N GLU A 483 -10.44 0.59 -32.78
CA GLU A 483 -10.74 1.17 -31.45
C GLU A 483 -9.81 0.64 -30.36
N THR A 484 -9.48 -0.66 -30.42
CA THR A 484 -8.54 -1.30 -29.49
C THR A 484 -7.15 -0.63 -29.57
N VAL A 485 -6.65 -0.40 -30.78
CA VAL A 485 -5.33 0.20 -31.01
C VAL A 485 -5.32 1.71 -30.71
N ALA A 486 -6.39 2.44 -31.05
CA ALA A 486 -6.50 3.88 -30.87
C ALA A 486 -6.35 4.35 -29.42
N THR A 487 -6.57 3.45 -28.45
CA THR A 487 -6.39 3.70 -27.02
C THR A 487 -4.96 4.11 -26.65
N TYR A 488 -3.97 3.81 -27.49
CA TYR A 488 -2.54 4.00 -27.20
C TYR A 488 -1.90 5.19 -27.91
N TYR A 489 -2.66 5.97 -28.70
CA TYR A 489 -2.12 7.05 -29.53
C TYR A 489 -1.79 8.34 -28.76
N ASP A 490 -2.45 8.60 -27.62
CA ASP A 490 -2.37 9.87 -26.88
C ASP A 490 -1.75 9.78 -25.46
N ALA A 491 -1.06 8.67 -25.14
CA ALA A 491 -0.58 8.38 -23.78
C ALA A 491 0.55 9.32 -23.23
N LYS A 492 0.85 10.44 -23.89
CA LYS A 492 2.03 11.29 -23.58
C LYS A 492 1.81 12.34 -22.47
N GLU A 493 0.59 12.57 -21.98
CA GLU A 493 0.32 13.71 -21.08
C GLU A 493 -0.05 13.38 -19.62
N PHE A 494 0.04 12.13 -19.17
CA PHE A 494 -0.33 11.77 -17.80
C PHE A 494 0.88 11.30 -16.99
N SER A 495 1.41 12.18 -16.14
CA SER A 495 2.54 11.92 -15.21
C SER A 495 2.14 12.11 -13.73
N GLY A 496 0.86 11.88 -13.43
CA GLY A 496 0.34 11.95 -12.06
C GLY A 496 0.31 10.57 -11.43
N TYR A 497 1.05 10.38 -10.33
CA TYR A 497 1.22 9.14 -9.54
C TYR A 497 -0.09 8.41 -9.13
N PHE A 498 -1.28 8.98 -9.36
CA PHE A 498 -2.57 8.37 -9.02
C PHE A 498 -3.55 8.25 -10.21
N SER A 499 -3.39 9.04 -11.28
CA SER A 499 -4.24 8.94 -12.48
C SER A 499 -3.80 7.84 -13.46
N GLU A 500 -2.65 7.23 -13.20
CA GLU A 500 -2.11 6.09 -13.97
C GLU A 500 -2.74 4.73 -13.59
N TYR A 501 -3.46 4.62 -12.46
CA TYR A 501 -3.79 3.31 -11.89
C TYR A 501 -5.21 2.78 -12.17
N ILE A 502 -6.27 3.59 -12.07
CA ILE A 502 -7.65 3.08 -12.20
C ILE A 502 -8.02 2.93 -13.68
N GLY A 503 -8.34 1.69 -14.09
CA GLY A 503 -8.75 1.36 -15.45
C GLY A 503 -7.70 1.61 -16.54
N ASN A 504 -6.48 2.03 -16.21
CA ASN A 504 -5.43 2.47 -17.16
C ASN A 504 -4.28 1.48 -17.34
N ARG A 505 -4.56 0.18 -17.17
CA ARG A 505 -3.57 -0.89 -17.38
C ARG A 505 -3.38 -1.21 -18.86
N ASP A 506 -2.18 -1.67 -19.19
CA ASP A 506 -1.79 -2.06 -20.56
C ASP A 506 -1.75 -3.58 -20.78
N ASP A 507 -1.91 -4.35 -19.70
CA ASP A 507 -1.78 -5.80 -19.68
C ASP A 507 -2.75 -6.49 -20.64
N LEU A 508 -4.03 -6.12 -20.62
CA LEU A 508 -5.04 -6.75 -21.48
C LEU A 508 -4.70 -6.62 -22.97
N TRP A 509 -4.35 -5.42 -23.43
CA TRP A 509 -3.97 -5.18 -24.82
C TRP A 509 -2.70 -5.95 -25.18
N GLN A 510 -1.67 -5.89 -24.33
CA GLN A 510 -0.41 -6.60 -24.57
C GLN A 510 -0.63 -8.12 -24.67
N TYR A 511 -1.49 -8.68 -23.83
CA TYR A 511 -1.85 -10.09 -23.87
C TYR A 511 -2.63 -10.47 -25.12
N MET A 512 -3.61 -9.65 -25.55
CA MET A 512 -4.31 -9.86 -26.82
C MET A 512 -3.35 -9.81 -28.00
N VAL A 513 -2.42 -8.85 -27.99
CA VAL A 513 -1.41 -8.72 -29.05
C VAL A 513 -0.51 -9.94 -29.10
N ASN A 514 -0.09 -10.53 -27.99
CA ASN A 514 0.78 -11.72 -28.00
C ASN A 514 0.26 -12.89 -28.86
N LEU A 515 -1.05 -13.00 -29.06
CA LEU A 515 -1.71 -14.03 -29.86
C LEU A 515 -1.85 -13.68 -31.36
N LEU A 516 -1.56 -12.44 -31.76
CA LEU A 516 -1.67 -12.01 -33.15
C LEU A 516 -0.54 -12.58 -34.03
N PRO A 517 -0.75 -12.73 -35.36
CA PRO A 517 0.27 -13.21 -36.28
C PRO A 517 1.36 -12.18 -36.60
N ALA A 518 2.48 -12.65 -37.15
CA ALA A 518 3.64 -11.82 -37.46
C ALA A 518 3.34 -10.62 -38.37
N ASN A 519 2.42 -10.79 -39.34
CA ASN A 519 1.98 -9.70 -40.21
C ASN A 519 1.22 -8.60 -39.46
N GLN A 520 0.45 -8.94 -38.42
CA GLN A 520 -0.22 -7.96 -37.58
C GLN A 520 0.80 -7.21 -36.71
N PHE A 521 1.84 -7.89 -36.21
CA PHE A 521 2.95 -7.21 -35.52
C PHE A 521 3.64 -6.19 -36.42
N PHE A 522 3.92 -6.55 -37.67
CA PHE A 522 4.50 -5.62 -38.63
C PHE A 522 3.59 -4.41 -38.90
N SER A 523 2.28 -4.63 -39.07
CA SER A 523 1.31 -3.54 -39.28
C SER A 523 1.29 -2.59 -38.08
N LEU A 524 1.22 -3.12 -36.86
CA LEU A 524 1.22 -2.31 -35.64
C LEU A 524 2.57 -1.60 -35.46
N ALA A 525 3.70 -2.28 -35.68
CA ALA A 525 5.01 -1.67 -35.59
C ALA A 525 5.23 -0.55 -36.62
N SER A 526 4.48 -0.55 -37.72
CA SER A 526 4.52 0.50 -38.75
C SER A 526 3.60 1.69 -38.46
N ASP A 527 2.68 1.56 -37.50
CA ASP A 527 1.75 2.61 -37.11
C ASP A 527 2.51 3.79 -36.49
N PRO A 528 2.42 5.02 -37.03
CA PRO A 528 3.13 6.18 -36.48
C PRO A 528 2.66 6.58 -35.07
N HIS A 529 1.44 6.22 -34.67
CA HIS A 529 0.83 6.67 -33.43
C HIS A 529 1.16 5.81 -32.20
N LEU A 530 1.63 4.56 -32.38
CA LEU A 530 2.06 3.76 -31.23
C LEU A 530 3.35 4.31 -30.57
N PRO A 531 3.60 4.03 -29.28
CA PRO A 531 4.88 4.30 -28.64
C PRO A 531 6.04 3.54 -29.32
N GLU A 532 7.18 4.20 -29.50
CA GLU A 532 8.34 3.64 -30.21
C GLU A 532 8.86 2.34 -29.57
N ILE A 533 8.82 2.25 -28.24
CA ILE A 533 9.21 1.04 -27.51
C ILE A 533 8.33 -0.17 -27.84
N TYR A 534 7.02 0.03 -28.05
CA TYR A 534 6.12 -1.05 -28.47
C TYR A 534 6.39 -1.46 -29.92
N LYS A 535 6.66 -0.50 -30.82
CA LYS A 535 7.04 -0.81 -32.22
C LYS A 535 8.31 -1.66 -32.29
N ALA A 536 9.30 -1.34 -31.47
CA ALA A 536 10.54 -2.10 -31.37
C ALA A 536 10.29 -3.55 -30.93
N TYR A 537 9.41 -3.77 -29.96
CA TYR A 537 9.07 -5.11 -29.47
C TYR A 537 8.32 -5.93 -30.53
N LEU A 538 7.34 -5.31 -31.19
CA LEU A 538 6.54 -5.91 -32.24
C LEU A 538 7.38 -6.27 -33.47
N ALA A 539 8.27 -5.37 -33.91
CA ALA A 539 9.15 -5.62 -35.05
C ALA A 539 10.08 -6.83 -34.79
N ARG A 540 10.68 -6.92 -33.59
CA ARG A 540 11.52 -8.07 -33.21
C ARG A 540 10.73 -9.37 -33.19
N ALA A 541 9.51 -9.35 -32.65
CA ALA A 541 8.65 -10.53 -32.62
C ALA A 541 8.24 -10.99 -34.02
N ALA A 542 7.87 -10.04 -34.90
CA ALA A 542 7.55 -10.33 -36.29
C ALA A 542 8.70 -11.06 -37.01
N LEU A 543 9.91 -10.50 -36.92
CA LEU A 543 11.10 -11.11 -37.54
C LEU A 543 11.44 -12.46 -36.92
N THR A 544 11.33 -12.59 -35.59
CA THR A 544 11.61 -13.86 -34.91
C THR A 544 10.68 -14.96 -35.41
N ARG A 545 9.38 -14.68 -35.53
CA ARG A 545 8.43 -15.64 -36.08
C ARG A 545 8.74 -15.99 -37.54
N ALA A 546 9.13 -15.00 -38.36
CA ALA A 546 9.54 -15.25 -39.74
C ALA A 546 10.75 -16.20 -39.83
N PHE A 547 11.75 -16.05 -38.94
CA PHE A 547 12.88 -16.97 -38.85
C PHE A 547 12.44 -18.39 -38.44
N LEU A 548 11.62 -18.50 -37.40
CA LEU A 548 11.23 -19.81 -36.85
C LEU A 548 10.32 -20.59 -37.80
N LEU A 549 9.47 -19.89 -38.54
CA LEU A 549 8.51 -20.49 -39.45
C LEU A 549 9.06 -20.68 -40.87
N ASN A 550 10.34 -20.35 -41.10
CA ASN A 550 10.99 -20.35 -42.41
C ASN A 550 10.14 -19.61 -43.47
N ALA A 551 9.79 -18.36 -43.16
CA ALA A 551 9.06 -17.50 -44.08
C ALA A 551 9.87 -17.23 -45.37
N ASP A 552 9.19 -16.71 -46.40
CA ASP A 552 9.86 -16.32 -47.64
C ASP A 552 10.89 -15.18 -47.42
N ASP A 553 11.94 -15.21 -48.22
CA ASP A 553 13.06 -14.28 -48.17
C ASP A 553 12.61 -12.81 -48.21
N GLY A 554 11.61 -12.49 -49.04
CA GLY A 554 11.08 -11.15 -49.18
C GLY A 554 10.36 -10.65 -47.92
N LEU A 555 9.70 -11.54 -47.19
CA LEU A 555 9.06 -11.20 -45.91
C LEU A 555 10.12 -10.99 -44.81
N ILE A 556 11.14 -11.85 -44.77
CA ILE A 556 12.27 -11.73 -43.84
C ILE A 556 12.99 -10.39 -44.03
N ASP A 557 13.32 -10.03 -45.27
CA ASP A 557 13.96 -8.75 -45.62
C ASP A 557 13.13 -7.57 -45.13
N ARG A 558 11.83 -7.60 -45.40
CA ARG A 558 10.90 -6.54 -45.02
C ARG A 558 10.85 -6.34 -43.51
N PHE A 559 10.75 -7.43 -42.75
CA PHE A 559 10.71 -7.37 -41.29
C PHE A 559 12.06 -6.93 -40.70
N ALA A 560 13.17 -7.39 -41.28
CA ALA A 560 14.50 -7.01 -40.84
C ALA A 560 14.82 -5.53 -41.06
N VAL A 561 14.36 -4.94 -42.17
CA VAL A 561 14.45 -3.49 -42.40
C VAL A 561 13.74 -2.71 -41.29
N LEU A 562 12.56 -3.18 -40.87
CA LEU A 562 11.81 -2.54 -39.79
C LEU A 562 12.52 -2.68 -38.43
N VAL A 563 13.06 -3.85 -38.12
CA VAL A 563 13.88 -4.05 -36.90
C VAL A 563 15.12 -3.15 -36.93
N ALA A 564 15.82 -3.07 -38.06
CA ALA A 564 17.00 -2.23 -38.23
C ALA A 564 16.70 -0.74 -38.06
N LYS A 565 15.48 -0.30 -38.42
CA LYS A 565 15.00 1.07 -38.18
C LYS A 565 14.91 1.39 -36.68
N TYR A 566 14.29 0.51 -35.90
CA TYR A 566 14.08 0.73 -34.46
C TYR A 566 15.28 0.35 -33.57
N HIS A 567 16.21 -0.45 -34.11
CA HIS A 567 17.42 -0.87 -33.40
C HIS A 567 18.68 -0.60 -34.24
N PRO A 568 19.08 0.68 -34.39
CA PRO A 568 20.21 1.05 -35.25
C PRO A 568 21.53 0.38 -34.84
N ALA A 569 21.71 0.09 -33.54
CA ALA A 569 22.90 -0.58 -33.00
C ALA A 569 23.13 -2.00 -33.55
N ILE A 570 22.08 -2.67 -34.03
CA ILE A 570 22.16 -4.02 -34.60
C ILE A 570 21.84 -4.08 -36.10
N ARG A 571 21.69 -2.94 -36.78
CA ARG A 571 21.36 -2.90 -38.22
C ARG A 571 22.32 -3.72 -39.07
N GLU A 572 23.61 -3.40 -39.01
CA GLU A 572 24.63 -4.09 -39.81
C GLU A 572 24.72 -5.59 -39.51
N PRO A 573 24.85 -6.04 -38.24
CA PRO A 573 24.90 -7.47 -37.96
C PRO A 573 23.60 -8.20 -38.33
N LEU A 574 22.44 -7.54 -38.24
CA LEU A 574 21.17 -8.11 -38.68
C LEU A 574 21.13 -8.29 -40.21
N LEU A 575 21.35 -7.21 -40.97
CA LEU A 575 21.27 -7.24 -42.44
C LEU A 575 22.31 -8.20 -43.05
N THR A 576 23.50 -8.27 -42.45
CA THR A 576 24.52 -9.25 -42.83
C THR A 576 24.02 -10.69 -42.62
N SER A 577 23.40 -10.96 -41.46
CA SER A 577 22.95 -12.31 -41.09
C SER A 577 21.80 -12.82 -41.95
N ILE A 578 21.08 -11.95 -42.66
CA ILE A 578 19.98 -12.37 -43.54
C ILE A 578 20.34 -12.43 -45.02
N SER A 579 21.46 -11.81 -45.44
CA SER A 579 21.83 -11.62 -46.84
C SER A 579 21.93 -12.89 -47.71
N GLN A 580 22.21 -14.05 -47.09
CA GLN A 580 22.33 -15.33 -47.78
C GLN A 580 21.09 -16.23 -47.66
N HIS A 581 20.10 -15.77 -46.90
CA HIS A 581 18.87 -16.50 -46.59
C HIS A 581 19.08 -17.95 -46.13
N GLN A 582 20.14 -18.18 -45.34
CA GLN A 582 20.41 -19.49 -44.75
C GLN A 582 19.81 -19.54 -43.34
N SER A 583 18.99 -20.56 -43.07
CA SER A 583 18.37 -20.77 -41.76
C SER A 583 19.39 -20.88 -40.61
N SER A 584 20.59 -21.39 -40.89
CA SER A 584 21.69 -21.45 -39.93
C SER A 584 22.16 -20.07 -39.47
N ASP A 585 22.08 -19.05 -40.33
CA ASP A 585 22.54 -17.70 -40.01
C ASP A 585 21.52 -16.98 -39.11
N TYR A 586 20.24 -17.31 -39.24
CA TYR A 586 19.18 -16.84 -38.35
C TYR A 586 19.36 -17.40 -36.93
N VAL A 587 19.69 -18.70 -36.82
CA VAL A 587 20.00 -19.34 -35.53
C VAL A 587 21.22 -18.69 -34.88
N ASP A 588 22.29 -18.47 -35.63
CA ASP A 588 23.50 -17.78 -35.16
C ASP A 588 23.19 -16.34 -34.67
N PHE A 589 22.28 -15.65 -35.35
CA PHE A 589 21.81 -14.33 -34.95
C PHE A 589 21.02 -14.40 -33.63
N MET A 590 20.03 -15.29 -33.50
CA MET A 590 19.23 -15.43 -32.28
C MET A 590 20.07 -15.89 -31.08
N LEU A 591 21.11 -16.70 -31.27
CA LEU A 591 22.08 -17.05 -30.22
C LEU A 591 22.87 -15.85 -29.70
N ARG A 592 23.15 -14.87 -30.56
CA ARG A 592 23.82 -13.61 -30.19
C ARG A 592 22.86 -12.61 -29.56
N MET A 593 21.58 -12.69 -29.92
CA MET A 593 20.53 -11.74 -29.55
C MET A 593 19.35 -12.48 -28.89
N PRO A 594 19.49 -13.01 -27.66
CA PRO A 594 18.49 -13.87 -27.03
C PRO A 594 17.14 -13.17 -26.76
N ARG A 595 17.06 -11.84 -26.87
CA ARG A 595 15.81 -11.05 -26.79
C ARG A 595 14.96 -11.10 -28.08
N PHE A 596 15.39 -11.80 -29.11
CA PHE A 596 14.56 -12.10 -30.28
C PHE A 596 13.65 -13.29 -29.93
N ARG A 597 12.36 -13.00 -29.74
CA ARG A 597 11.37 -13.92 -29.19
C ARG A 597 10.07 -13.89 -30.00
N PRO A 598 9.33 -15.00 -30.08
CA PRO A 598 8.07 -15.05 -30.83
C PRO A 598 6.90 -14.32 -30.13
N ILE A 599 7.07 -13.91 -28.87
CA ILE A 599 6.05 -13.21 -28.07
C ILE A 599 6.52 -11.78 -27.77
N PRO A 600 5.86 -10.71 -28.26
CA PRO A 600 6.35 -9.35 -28.09
C PRO A 600 6.36 -8.88 -26.63
N PHE A 601 5.39 -9.28 -25.80
CA PHE A 601 5.23 -8.82 -24.42
C PHE A 601 5.27 -9.99 -23.41
N THR A 602 6.40 -10.19 -22.74
CA THR A 602 6.53 -11.20 -21.67
C THR A 602 6.38 -10.53 -20.30
N MET A 603 5.19 -10.59 -19.72
CA MET A 603 4.95 -10.00 -18.40
C MET A 603 5.71 -10.71 -17.28
N GLU A 604 6.81 -10.12 -16.83
CA GLU A 604 7.21 -10.12 -15.41
C GLU A 604 8.23 -9.01 -15.03
N LEU A 605 8.23 -7.89 -15.76
CA LEU A 605 8.86 -6.66 -15.29
C LEU A 605 7.76 -5.69 -14.91
N ALA A 606 7.76 -5.32 -13.62
CA ALA A 606 6.93 -4.27 -13.09
C ALA A 606 6.93 -3.04 -14.01
N LEU A 607 5.79 -2.37 -14.02
CA LEU A 607 5.33 -1.19 -14.78
C LEU A 607 6.25 0.07 -14.72
N SER A 608 7.57 -0.05 -14.61
CA SER A 608 8.47 1.10 -14.44
C SER A 608 9.91 0.91 -14.90
N THR A 609 10.31 -0.26 -15.41
CA THR A 609 11.65 -0.44 -15.98
C THR A 609 11.56 -0.71 -17.48
N PRO A 610 11.98 0.22 -18.34
CA PRO A 610 12.31 -0.09 -19.73
C PRO A 610 13.25 -1.31 -19.76
N GLU A 611 13.30 -2.06 -20.85
CA GLU A 611 14.43 -2.96 -21.10
C GLU A 611 15.72 -2.11 -21.12
N THR A 612 16.34 -1.90 -19.97
CA THR A 612 17.61 -1.17 -19.82
C THR A 612 18.81 -2.05 -20.19
N LEU A 613 18.57 -3.34 -20.38
CA LEU A 613 19.57 -4.33 -20.76
C LEU A 613 19.70 -4.44 -22.28
N ASP A 614 20.95 -4.55 -22.73
CA ASP A 614 21.31 -4.72 -24.14
C ASP A 614 20.65 -5.96 -24.78
N LEU A 615 20.49 -5.95 -26.11
CA LEU A 615 19.91 -7.06 -26.89
C LEU A 615 20.72 -8.35 -26.78
N THR A 616 22.01 -8.25 -26.43
CA THR A 616 22.91 -9.38 -26.20
C THR A 616 22.87 -9.91 -24.76
N ALA A 617 22.21 -9.20 -23.85
CA ALA A 617 22.29 -9.47 -22.43
C ALA A 617 21.45 -10.68 -22.01
N ILE A 618 22.04 -11.50 -21.13
CA ILE A 618 21.35 -12.51 -20.34
C ILE A 618 21.48 -12.09 -18.88
N ASP A 619 20.36 -11.89 -18.20
CA ASP A 619 20.37 -11.61 -16.77
C ASP A 619 20.66 -12.90 -16.01
N VAL A 620 21.82 -12.96 -15.37
CA VAL A 620 22.27 -14.16 -14.67
C VAL A 620 21.54 -14.38 -13.34
N TYR A 621 20.79 -13.38 -12.85
CA TYR A 621 20.03 -13.42 -11.61
C TYR A 621 18.53 -13.60 -11.83
N ASN A 622 18.02 -13.29 -13.01
CA ASN A 622 16.60 -13.42 -13.37
C ASN A 622 16.42 -14.30 -14.61
N HIS A 623 15.76 -15.44 -14.47
CA HIS A 623 15.44 -16.36 -15.57
C HIS A 623 14.21 -15.89 -16.39
N LYS A 624 13.59 -14.77 -15.99
CA LYS A 624 12.49 -14.07 -16.69
C LYS A 624 12.99 -12.71 -17.19
N ASP A 625 14.17 -12.73 -17.81
CA ASP A 625 14.91 -11.56 -18.28
C ASP A 625 14.53 -11.07 -19.67
N ASN A 626 13.31 -11.40 -20.10
CA ASN A 626 12.74 -11.09 -21.41
C ASN A 626 13.41 -11.78 -22.62
N ASN A 627 14.25 -12.78 -22.42
CA ASN A 627 14.77 -13.60 -23.53
C ASN A 627 13.76 -14.69 -23.97
N TRP A 628 13.93 -15.23 -25.17
CA TRP A 628 13.16 -16.39 -25.63
C TRP A 628 13.68 -17.65 -24.91
N TRP A 629 13.02 -18.06 -23.84
CA TRP A 629 13.44 -19.24 -23.07
C TRP A 629 12.50 -20.41 -23.11
N CYS A 630 11.20 -20.15 -23.18
CA CYS A 630 10.16 -21.16 -23.13
C CYS A 630 9.44 -21.26 -24.47
N GLN A 631 8.81 -22.41 -24.66
CA GLN A 631 7.94 -22.72 -25.78
C GLN A 631 6.77 -21.72 -25.87
N PHE A 632 6.27 -21.50 -27.08
CA PHE A 632 5.02 -20.77 -27.28
C PHE A 632 3.86 -21.64 -26.78
N ASP A 633 3.00 -21.08 -25.94
CA ASP A 633 1.87 -21.77 -25.30
C ASP A 633 0.64 -20.88 -25.45
N SER A 634 -0.20 -21.18 -26.45
CA SER A 634 -1.38 -20.37 -26.73
C SER A 634 -2.42 -20.44 -25.62
N GLU A 635 -2.60 -21.61 -24.98
CA GLU A 635 -3.53 -21.80 -23.87
C GLU A 635 -3.14 -20.93 -22.67
N ALA A 636 -1.86 -20.90 -22.31
CA ALA A 636 -1.37 -20.03 -21.24
C ALA A 636 -1.51 -18.53 -21.58
N LEU A 637 -1.36 -18.15 -22.85
CA LEU A 637 -1.55 -16.78 -23.31
C LEU A 637 -3.03 -16.37 -23.31
N GLU A 638 -3.92 -17.24 -23.80
CA GLU A 638 -5.37 -17.03 -23.76
C GLU A 638 -5.88 -16.92 -22.32
N ASN A 639 -5.37 -17.76 -21.41
CA ASN A 639 -5.67 -17.62 -19.99
C ASN A 639 -5.22 -16.27 -19.45
N LYS A 640 -4.05 -15.74 -19.83
CA LYS A 640 -3.62 -14.39 -19.41
C LYS A 640 -4.57 -13.30 -19.91
N VAL A 641 -5.05 -13.38 -21.16
CA VAL A 641 -6.07 -12.45 -21.67
C VAL A 641 -7.33 -12.53 -20.80
N TYR A 642 -7.81 -13.75 -20.55
CA TYR A 642 -8.99 -13.96 -19.72
C TYR A 642 -8.81 -13.42 -18.29
N GLN A 643 -7.70 -13.72 -17.62
CA GLN A 643 -7.45 -13.22 -16.26
C GLN A 643 -7.34 -11.68 -16.21
N ALA A 644 -6.80 -11.04 -17.25
CA ALA A 644 -6.75 -9.57 -17.32
C ALA A 644 -8.13 -8.93 -17.56
N ALA A 645 -9.01 -9.60 -18.31
CA ALA A 645 -10.37 -9.15 -18.64
C ALA A 645 -11.41 -9.52 -17.57
N LYS A 646 -11.19 -10.61 -16.84
CA LYS A 646 -12.16 -11.19 -15.90
C LYS A 646 -12.50 -10.22 -14.78
N ILE A 647 -13.79 -10.13 -14.52
CA ILE A 647 -14.38 -9.39 -13.41
C ILE A 647 -15.06 -10.40 -12.48
N ILE A 648 -14.65 -10.38 -11.22
CA ILE A 648 -15.33 -11.04 -10.11
C ILE A 648 -15.46 -10.02 -8.97
N PRO A 649 -16.38 -10.20 -8.01
CA PRO A 649 -16.39 -9.41 -6.79
C PRO A 649 -15.04 -9.48 -6.08
N TYR A 650 -14.57 -8.38 -5.51
CA TYR A 650 -13.39 -8.42 -4.65
C TYR A 650 -13.74 -9.07 -3.31
N SER A 651 -12.94 -10.06 -2.89
CA SER A 651 -13.04 -10.69 -1.59
C SER A 651 -12.71 -9.69 -0.47
N ASP A 652 -13.41 -9.79 0.65
CA ASP A 652 -13.26 -8.93 1.81
C ASP A 652 -13.26 -9.71 3.14
N LYS A 653 -13.62 -9.04 4.24
CA LYS A 653 -13.59 -9.60 5.60
C LYS A 653 -14.75 -10.54 5.89
N ILE A 654 -15.88 -10.39 5.20
CA ILE A 654 -17.11 -11.17 5.41
C ILE A 654 -17.37 -12.08 4.21
N PHE A 655 -17.13 -11.59 3.00
CA PHE A 655 -17.41 -12.32 1.77
C PHE A 655 -16.14 -12.73 1.04
N LEU A 656 -16.15 -13.97 0.53
CA LEU A 656 -15.08 -14.53 -0.27
C LEU A 656 -15.61 -14.80 -1.68
N ALA A 657 -14.95 -14.24 -2.69
CA ALA A 657 -15.22 -14.54 -4.08
C ALA A 657 -14.54 -15.86 -4.46
N ASP A 658 -15.32 -16.94 -4.50
CA ASP A 658 -14.87 -18.23 -5.03
C ASP A 658 -15.26 -18.36 -6.50
N GLU A 659 -14.26 -18.23 -7.38
CA GLU A 659 -14.44 -18.35 -8.83
C GLU A 659 -14.93 -19.72 -9.30
N ASN A 660 -14.79 -20.75 -8.46
CA ASN A 660 -15.24 -22.10 -8.76
C ASN A 660 -16.64 -22.39 -8.22
N SER A 661 -17.28 -21.43 -7.55
CA SER A 661 -18.63 -21.60 -7.02
C SER A 661 -19.68 -21.61 -8.14
N ASP A 662 -20.71 -22.44 -7.95
CA ASP A 662 -21.88 -22.49 -8.85
C ASP A 662 -22.62 -21.13 -8.90
N GLU A 663 -22.47 -20.31 -7.87
CA GLU A 663 -23.07 -18.99 -7.79
C GLU A 663 -22.43 -17.99 -8.77
N LEU A 664 -21.10 -17.96 -8.89
CA LEU A 664 -20.41 -17.05 -9.80
C LEU A 664 -20.37 -17.60 -11.24
N ALA A 665 -20.53 -18.91 -11.43
CA ALA A 665 -20.41 -19.58 -12.72
C ALA A 665 -21.24 -18.94 -13.86
N PRO A 666 -22.51 -18.52 -13.67
CA PRO A 666 -23.28 -17.86 -14.73
C PRO A 666 -22.66 -16.54 -15.21
N PHE A 667 -22.09 -15.75 -14.30
CA PHE A 667 -21.46 -14.46 -14.62
C PHE A 667 -20.11 -14.67 -15.31
N ILE A 668 -19.33 -15.62 -14.82
CA ILE A 668 -18.04 -16.04 -15.40
C ILE A 668 -18.26 -16.55 -16.84
N ASN A 669 -19.29 -17.36 -17.08
CA ASN A 669 -19.60 -17.91 -18.39
C ASN A 669 -20.02 -16.83 -19.40
N ARG A 670 -20.81 -15.83 -18.99
CA ARG A 670 -21.14 -14.67 -19.86
C ARG A 670 -19.89 -13.89 -20.27
N GLN A 671 -18.95 -13.71 -19.35
CA GLN A 671 -17.70 -12.99 -19.66
C GLN A 671 -16.80 -13.79 -20.61
N LYS A 672 -16.73 -15.12 -20.44
CA LYS A 672 -16.05 -16.00 -21.40
C LYS A 672 -16.69 -15.88 -22.79
N ASP A 673 -18.01 -15.97 -22.86
CA ASP A 673 -18.75 -15.82 -24.12
C ASP A 673 -18.52 -14.45 -24.78
N PHE A 674 -18.61 -13.37 -24.00
CA PHE A 674 -18.30 -12.03 -24.47
C PHE A 674 -16.86 -11.92 -25.02
N LEU A 675 -15.87 -12.43 -24.27
CA LEU A 675 -14.48 -12.36 -24.68
C LEU A 675 -14.21 -13.20 -25.94
N MET A 676 -14.83 -14.38 -26.09
CA MET A 676 -14.71 -15.21 -27.30
C MET A 676 -15.20 -14.49 -28.57
N HIS A 677 -16.15 -13.56 -28.43
CA HIS A 677 -16.67 -12.73 -29.53
C HIS A 677 -15.94 -11.38 -29.67
N HIS A 678 -14.90 -11.12 -28.86
CA HIS A 678 -14.14 -9.87 -28.94
C HIS A 678 -13.42 -9.77 -30.29
N PRO A 679 -13.35 -8.57 -30.92
CA PRO A 679 -12.80 -8.38 -32.27
C PRO A 679 -11.40 -8.96 -32.51
N TYR A 680 -10.55 -9.02 -31.48
CA TYR A 680 -9.19 -9.54 -31.62
C TYR A 680 -9.14 -11.02 -32.02
N HIS A 681 -10.14 -11.84 -31.65
CA HIS A 681 -10.16 -13.26 -32.03
C HIS A 681 -10.24 -13.46 -33.54
N GLN A 682 -10.83 -12.50 -34.28
CA GLN A 682 -10.90 -12.53 -35.74
C GLN A 682 -9.53 -12.32 -36.42
N LEU A 683 -8.54 -11.82 -35.67
CA LEU A 683 -7.19 -11.55 -36.17
C LEU A 683 -6.21 -12.68 -35.88
N ILE A 684 -6.61 -13.66 -35.07
CA ILE A 684 -5.76 -14.79 -34.69
C ILE A 684 -5.58 -15.72 -35.89
N ASP A 685 -4.33 -15.99 -36.24
CA ASP A 685 -3.97 -17.00 -37.24
C ASP A 685 -3.69 -18.34 -36.53
N LYS A 686 -4.65 -19.26 -36.58
CA LYS A 686 -4.52 -20.58 -35.95
C LYS A 686 -3.43 -21.44 -36.59
N ASP A 687 -3.15 -21.27 -37.88
CA ASP A 687 -2.12 -22.04 -38.55
C ASP A 687 -0.72 -21.56 -38.14
N GLU A 688 -0.54 -20.24 -37.98
CA GLU A 688 0.69 -19.68 -37.42
C GLU A 688 0.90 -20.17 -35.97
N ILE A 689 -0.13 -20.09 -35.13
CA ILE A 689 -0.08 -20.59 -33.73
C ILE A 689 0.31 -22.06 -33.68
N ASN A 690 -0.36 -22.94 -34.43
CA ASN A 690 -0.07 -24.37 -34.42
C ASN A 690 1.38 -24.67 -34.82
N LYS A 691 1.94 -23.91 -35.77
CA LYS A 691 3.35 -24.05 -36.16
C LYS A 691 4.30 -23.55 -35.08
N LEU A 692 3.96 -22.46 -34.39
CA LEU A 692 4.76 -21.93 -33.27
C LEU A 692 4.76 -22.87 -32.08
N GLU A 693 3.64 -23.51 -31.77
CA GLU A 693 3.56 -24.52 -30.70
C GLU A 693 4.34 -25.79 -31.04
N ALA A 694 4.49 -26.12 -32.32
CA ALA A 694 5.32 -27.24 -32.76
C ALA A 694 6.84 -26.97 -32.64
N ILE A 695 7.25 -25.72 -32.46
CA ILE A 695 8.65 -25.35 -32.26
C ILE A 695 8.99 -25.54 -30.78
N PRO A 696 10.04 -26.34 -30.44
CA PRO A 696 10.43 -26.52 -29.05
C PRO A 696 10.97 -25.22 -28.47
N ASP A 697 11.17 -25.18 -27.15
CA ASP A 697 11.76 -24.01 -26.51
C ASP A 697 13.15 -23.65 -27.08
N ALA A 698 13.58 -22.41 -26.85
CA ALA A 698 14.81 -21.91 -27.46
C ALA A 698 16.07 -22.69 -27.07
N PRO A 699 16.28 -23.11 -25.80
CA PRO A 699 17.39 -23.98 -25.45
C PRO A 699 17.46 -25.25 -26.29
N GLU A 700 16.33 -25.90 -26.54
CA GLU A 700 16.28 -27.07 -27.40
C GLU A 700 16.49 -26.72 -28.87
N TYR A 701 15.67 -25.82 -29.42
CA TYR A 701 15.69 -25.43 -30.84
C TYR A 701 17.07 -24.93 -31.28
N LEU A 702 17.63 -23.96 -30.57
CA LEU A 702 18.90 -23.32 -30.94
C LEU A 702 20.08 -24.29 -30.75
N THR A 703 20.08 -25.08 -29.68
CA THR A 703 21.19 -26.00 -29.40
C THR A 703 21.20 -27.18 -30.35
N GLN A 704 20.03 -27.76 -30.65
CA GLN A 704 19.94 -28.86 -31.62
C GLN A 704 20.33 -28.41 -33.03
N SER A 705 19.92 -27.20 -33.44
CA SER A 705 20.30 -26.62 -34.74
C SER A 705 21.82 -26.48 -34.88
N VAL A 706 22.50 -25.96 -33.84
CA VAL A 706 23.97 -25.87 -33.84
C VAL A 706 24.60 -27.26 -33.85
N ILE A 707 24.14 -28.17 -33.00
CA ILE A 707 24.67 -29.54 -32.93
C ILE A 707 24.55 -30.26 -34.27
N ALA A 708 23.41 -30.16 -34.95
CA ALA A 708 23.19 -30.79 -36.24
C ALA A 708 24.22 -30.30 -37.28
N ARG A 709 24.40 -28.98 -37.37
CA ARG A 709 25.42 -28.37 -38.25
C ARG A 709 26.84 -28.88 -37.96
N GLU A 710 27.23 -29.00 -36.69
CA GLU A 710 28.58 -29.43 -36.32
C GLU A 710 28.81 -30.95 -36.48
N ILE A 711 27.76 -31.75 -36.53
CA ILE A 711 27.86 -33.19 -36.83
C ILE A 711 28.09 -33.39 -38.33
N ASP A 712 27.41 -32.60 -39.15
CA ASP A 712 27.54 -32.64 -40.61
C ASP A 712 28.87 -32.07 -41.11
N LEU A 713 29.67 -31.49 -40.21
CA LEU A 713 31.05 -31.02 -40.44
C LEU A 713 32.07 -31.97 -39.76
N PRO A 714 32.54 -33.04 -40.45
CA PRO A 714 33.51 -33.94 -39.86
C PRO A 714 34.79 -33.23 -39.45
N ILE A 715 35.42 -33.66 -38.35
CA ILE A 715 36.63 -33.04 -37.75
C ILE A 715 37.75 -32.79 -38.78
N LYS A 716 37.90 -33.67 -39.78
CA LYS A 716 38.89 -33.51 -40.86
C LYS A 716 38.66 -32.25 -41.72
N TRP A 717 37.42 -31.79 -41.83
CA TRP A 717 37.03 -30.57 -42.56
C TRP A 717 37.17 -29.32 -41.70
N VAL A 718 37.00 -29.45 -40.38
CA VAL A 718 37.25 -28.35 -39.43
C VAL A 718 38.68 -27.84 -39.55
N PHE A 719 39.66 -28.70 -39.84
CA PHE A 719 41.05 -28.30 -40.07
C PHE A 719 41.19 -27.23 -41.17
N TRP A 720 40.41 -27.37 -42.25
CA TRP A 720 40.44 -26.51 -43.43
C TRP A 720 39.60 -25.23 -43.30
N LEU A 721 38.83 -25.09 -42.21
CA LEU A 721 38.11 -23.85 -41.93
C LEU A 721 39.09 -22.70 -41.62
N SER A 722 38.72 -21.50 -42.08
CA SER A 722 39.41 -20.27 -41.69
C SER A 722 39.37 -20.09 -40.17
N GLU A 723 40.33 -19.36 -39.61
CA GLU A 723 40.35 -19.08 -38.17
C GLU A 723 39.09 -18.31 -37.72
N ALA A 724 38.60 -17.39 -38.55
CA ALA A 724 37.35 -16.68 -38.32
C ALA A 724 36.14 -17.63 -38.25
N SER A 725 36.06 -18.59 -39.17
CA SER A 725 35.01 -19.62 -39.17
C SER A 725 35.12 -20.51 -37.94
N LYS A 726 36.30 -21.02 -37.60
CA LYS A 726 36.52 -21.82 -36.37
C LYS A 726 36.07 -21.08 -35.12
N ASN A 727 36.41 -19.80 -35.01
CA ASN A 727 36.03 -18.96 -33.89
C ASN A 727 34.51 -18.75 -33.81
N GLN A 728 33.84 -18.54 -34.94
CA GLN A 728 32.38 -18.38 -35.00
C GLN A 728 31.64 -19.66 -34.59
N HIS A 729 32.03 -20.82 -35.12
CA HIS A 729 31.44 -22.11 -34.75
C HIS A 729 31.61 -22.40 -33.24
N ALA A 730 32.81 -22.16 -32.71
CA ALA A 730 33.07 -22.31 -31.28
C ALA A 730 32.24 -21.34 -30.41
N ALA A 731 32.07 -20.09 -30.87
CA ALA A 731 31.23 -19.10 -30.18
C ALA A 731 29.76 -19.53 -30.13
N ASN A 732 29.24 -20.11 -31.21
CA ASN A 732 27.86 -20.58 -31.28
C ASN A 732 27.60 -21.75 -30.33
N LEU A 733 28.52 -22.72 -30.29
CA LEU A 733 28.44 -23.82 -29.32
C LEU A 733 28.50 -23.30 -27.88
N HIS A 734 29.37 -22.33 -27.57
CA HIS A 734 29.40 -21.67 -26.27
C HIS A 734 28.05 -21.02 -25.91
N ARG A 735 27.47 -20.26 -26.83
CA ARG A 735 26.16 -19.59 -26.63
C ARG A 735 25.03 -20.61 -26.47
N ALA A 736 25.01 -21.67 -27.27
CA ALA A 736 24.04 -22.76 -27.16
C ALA A 736 24.11 -23.47 -25.79
N ILE A 737 25.32 -23.73 -25.27
CA ILE A 737 25.47 -24.27 -23.91
C ILE A 737 24.94 -23.27 -22.88
N ARG A 738 25.13 -21.96 -23.07
CA ARG A 738 24.60 -20.93 -22.18
C ARG A 738 23.07 -20.83 -22.21
N THR A 739 22.41 -21.00 -23.35
CA THR A 739 20.93 -20.98 -23.39
C THR A 739 20.34 -22.09 -22.51
N THR A 740 20.94 -23.28 -22.49
CA THR A 740 20.51 -24.40 -21.62
C THR A 740 20.68 -24.14 -20.11
N ARG A 741 21.50 -23.15 -19.72
CA ARG A 741 21.69 -22.78 -18.31
C ARG A 741 20.57 -21.89 -17.80
N TYR A 742 20.15 -20.93 -18.61
CA TYR A 742 19.26 -19.84 -18.20
C TYR A 742 17.82 -20.02 -18.70
N GLY A 743 17.64 -20.82 -19.76
CA GLY A 743 16.32 -21.11 -20.31
C GLY A 743 15.53 -22.15 -19.52
N CYS A 744 14.46 -22.63 -20.13
CA CYS A 744 13.52 -23.57 -19.51
C CYS A 744 14.16 -24.94 -19.24
N VAL A 745 13.48 -25.81 -18.48
CA VAL A 745 14.11 -26.95 -17.80
C VAL A 745 14.18 -28.19 -18.71
N GLY A 746 15.21 -29.03 -18.57
CA GLY A 746 15.24 -30.37 -19.20
C GLY A 746 16.31 -30.63 -20.28
N HIS A 747 17.22 -29.69 -20.57
CA HIS A 747 18.11 -29.78 -21.73
C HIS A 747 19.52 -30.35 -21.46
N ALA A 748 19.67 -31.22 -20.47
CA ALA A 748 20.97 -31.77 -20.05
C ALA A 748 21.73 -32.46 -21.18
N ALA A 749 21.03 -33.30 -21.95
CA ALA A 749 21.63 -34.06 -23.05
C ALA A 749 22.17 -33.14 -24.16
N SER A 750 21.40 -32.13 -24.54
CA SER A 750 21.81 -31.13 -25.55
C SER A 750 23.00 -30.29 -25.06
N SER A 751 22.96 -29.84 -23.79
CA SER A 751 24.07 -29.11 -23.16
C SER A 751 25.37 -29.91 -23.18
N GLN A 752 25.31 -31.17 -22.74
CA GLN A 752 26.46 -32.08 -22.72
C GLN A 752 27.00 -32.36 -24.13
N ARG A 753 26.11 -32.56 -25.10
CA ARG A 753 26.50 -32.87 -26.48
C ARG A 753 27.20 -31.69 -27.14
N ALA A 754 26.64 -30.48 -27.03
CA ALA A 754 27.28 -29.25 -27.52
C ALA A 754 28.65 -29.03 -26.85
N PHE A 755 28.75 -29.24 -25.53
CA PHE A 755 30.00 -29.14 -24.79
C PHE A 755 31.07 -30.11 -25.31
N ASN A 756 30.70 -31.37 -25.54
CA ASN A 756 31.63 -32.37 -26.06
C ASN A 756 32.13 -32.00 -27.46
N ILE A 757 31.27 -31.47 -28.32
CA ILE A 757 31.65 -30.99 -29.66
C ILE A 757 32.63 -29.80 -29.53
N LEU A 758 32.30 -28.80 -28.72
CA LEU A 758 33.13 -27.62 -28.50
C LEU A 758 34.56 -27.97 -28.08
N HIS A 759 34.70 -28.84 -27.06
CA HIS A 759 36.01 -29.21 -26.55
C HIS A 759 36.77 -30.18 -27.46
N LYS A 760 36.06 -31.06 -28.18
CA LYS A 760 36.71 -32.02 -29.10
C LYS A 760 37.18 -31.38 -30.39
N GLN A 761 36.40 -30.46 -30.97
CA GLN A 761 36.67 -29.88 -32.28
C GLN A 761 37.34 -28.50 -32.22
N TYR A 762 37.09 -27.73 -31.15
CA TYR A 762 37.51 -26.33 -31.01
C TYR A 762 38.21 -26.05 -29.68
N GLY A 763 38.84 -27.05 -29.07
CA GLY A 763 39.41 -26.97 -27.72
C GLY A 763 40.51 -25.92 -27.52
N ASN A 764 41.13 -25.43 -28.60
CA ASN A 764 42.15 -24.37 -28.57
C ASN A 764 41.55 -22.95 -28.57
N THR A 765 40.26 -22.79 -28.84
CA THR A 765 39.60 -21.48 -28.91
C THR A 765 39.38 -20.85 -27.52
N ILE A 766 39.18 -19.54 -27.49
CA ILE A 766 38.80 -18.82 -26.26
C ILE A 766 37.44 -19.29 -25.72
N TRP A 767 36.55 -19.74 -26.59
CA TRP A 767 35.19 -20.16 -26.23
C TRP A 767 35.16 -21.49 -25.51
N ALA A 768 35.99 -22.46 -25.92
CA ALA A 768 36.17 -23.71 -25.18
C ALA A 768 36.70 -23.43 -23.77
N LYS A 769 37.69 -22.53 -23.62
CA LYS A 769 38.23 -22.11 -22.32
C LYS A 769 37.18 -21.40 -21.46
N ALA A 770 36.35 -20.55 -22.07
CA ALA A 770 35.25 -19.84 -21.40
C ALA A 770 34.05 -20.74 -21.06
N THR A 771 34.05 -22.01 -21.49
CA THR A 771 32.98 -22.98 -21.25
C THR A 771 33.51 -24.21 -20.50
N PRO A 772 33.84 -24.09 -19.21
CA PRO A 772 34.41 -25.20 -18.44
C PRO A 772 33.38 -26.28 -18.05
N TYR A 773 32.08 -26.00 -18.20
CA TYR A 773 30.99 -26.84 -17.73
C TYR A 773 29.87 -26.98 -18.76
N TRP A 774 29.10 -28.06 -18.63
CA TRP A 774 27.76 -28.23 -19.19
C TRP A 774 26.75 -28.38 -18.04
N PHE A 775 25.47 -28.19 -18.33
CA PHE A 775 24.43 -28.04 -17.30
C PHE A 775 23.45 -29.21 -17.31
N GLU A 776 23.20 -29.81 -16.14
CA GLU A 776 22.33 -30.98 -15.96
C GLU A 776 20.86 -30.59 -15.65
N HIS A 777 20.62 -29.37 -15.14
CA HIS A 777 19.29 -28.80 -14.93
C HIS A 777 19.31 -27.28 -15.20
N GLY A 778 18.40 -26.79 -16.05
CA GLY A 778 17.97 -25.38 -16.05
C GLY A 778 16.72 -25.26 -15.15
N GLY A 779 16.49 -24.13 -14.48
CA GLY A 779 15.25 -23.88 -13.71
C GLY A 779 15.37 -23.27 -12.30
N ALA A 780 14.36 -22.48 -11.93
CA ALA A 780 14.26 -21.45 -10.88
C ALA A 780 14.24 -21.89 -9.39
N ASN A 781 14.44 -23.16 -9.03
CA ASN A 781 14.30 -23.61 -7.63
C ASN A 781 15.62 -23.65 -6.82
N SER A 782 16.67 -22.95 -7.27
CA SER A 782 18.01 -23.03 -6.67
C SER A 782 18.29 -22.05 -5.53
N ARG A 783 17.31 -21.31 -4.98
CA ARG A 783 17.55 -20.52 -3.74
C ARG A 783 17.95 -21.39 -2.55
N LYS A 784 17.65 -22.71 -2.57
CA LYS A 784 18.10 -23.67 -1.54
C LYS A 784 19.33 -24.50 -1.93
N SER A 785 19.86 -24.37 -3.15
CA SER A 785 21.00 -25.18 -3.61
C SER A 785 22.24 -24.35 -3.97
N MET A 786 22.44 -23.20 -3.31
CA MET A 786 23.67 -22.41 -3.41
C MET A 786 24.91 -23.13 -2.84
N PHE A 787 24.82 -24.42 -2.54
CA PHE A 787 25.94 -25.34 -2.33
C PHE A 787 25.88 -26.53 -3.32
N LEU A 788 26.69 -26.43 -4.39
CA LEU A 788 27.53 -27.52 -4.93
C LEU A 788 26.92 -28.81 -5.56
N LYS A 789 25.74 -28.83 -6.19
CA LYS A 789 25.18 -30.14 -6.67
C LYS A 789 24.95 -30.49 -8.15
N SER A 790 25.29 -29.69 -9.17
CA SER A 790 25.18 -30.22 -10.55
C SER A 790 26.04 -29.53 -11.62
N ILE A 791 27.31 -29.30 -11.31
CA ILE A 791 28.33 -28.88 -12.29
C ILE A 791 29.28 -30.06 -12.51
N ARG A 792 29.30 -30.65 -13.72
CA ARG A 792 30.29 -31.71 -14.04
C ARG A 792 31.46 -31.14 -14.85
N CYS A 793 32.65 -31.17 -14.26
CA CYS A 793 33.92 -30.81 -14.90
C CYS A 793 34.64 -32.08 -15.40
N LYS A 794 35.29 -32.02 -16.58
CA LYS A 794 36.05 -33.17 -17.13
C LYS A 794 37.56 -32.90 -17.33
N GLN A 795 38.09 -31.75 -16.92
CA GLN A 795 39.53 -31.46 -17.03
C GLN A 795 40.26 -31.62 -15.69
N LYS A 796 41.37 -32.39 -15.70
CA LYS A 796 42.21 -32.73 -14.52
C LYS A 796 42.83 -31.54 -13.76
N ASN A 797 42.60 -30.28 -14.16
CA ASN A 797 43.29 -29.10 -13.62
C ASN A 797 42.39 -28.02 -12.97
N CYS A 798 41.09 -28.24 -12.77
CA CYS A 798 40.19 -27.23 -12.17
C CYS A 798 40.09 -27.31 -10.63
N GLN A 799 41.19 -27.55 -9.93
CA GLN A 799 41.21 -27.64 -8.46
C GLN A 799 41.83 -26.41 -7.76
N LYS A 800 42.03 -25.29 -8.48
CA LYS A 800 42.70 -24.10 -7.92
C LYS A 800 41.92 -22.78 -7.93
N SER A 801 40.65 -22.76 -8.33
CA SER A 801 39.87 -21.50 -8.31
C SER A 801 38.40 -21.74 -7.99
N VAL A 802 38.14 -22.24 -6.78
CA VAL A 802 36.87 -22.03 -6.08
C VAL A 802 37.22 -21.76 -4.62
N ASN A 803 37.53 -20.50 -4.33
CA ASN A 803 37.43 -19.89 -3.00
C ASN A 803 36.65 -18.60 -3.19
#